data_AF-A0A8C1UZY1-F1
#
_entry.id   AF-A0A8C1UZY1-F1
#
_cell.length_a   1.000
_cell.length_b   1.000
_cell.length_c   1.000
_cell.angle_alpha   90.00
_cell.angle_beta   90.00
_cell.angle_gamma   90.00
#
_symmetry.space_group_name_H-M   'P 1'
#
loop_
_entity.id
_entity.type
_entity.pdbx_description
1 polymer ?
#
loop_
_entity_poly.entity_id
_entity_poly.type
_entity_poly.pdbx_seq_one_letter_code
_entity_poly.pdbx_strand_id
1 'polypeptide(L)'
;MDLVLVPENVHGQFYESDCYLLLSTRKGGKSAYYDIHYWIGSMSTLDEQGAAAVYAIQLDEFLGCSPVQYREVQHHESSIFCGYFKQGIIYKSGGVSSGMNHVETNTYNIQRLLHVKGKRKVTGTEVSQLWNSFDTGSVFLLDLGKTVIQWNGPESNRQERLKGMMLAKDIRDRERGGRAEIGVIEGDAEASSPSLMEVMKSILGERPSKLPSGTLLMIPYLIQQTLNVADCYILDQGGRSIFVWKGKTANKAERQAEFIKLKGYPLTTKVEAISDGGESALFKQLFKSWTVREQTAGLGRTHTVGRVADVPQEKFDASRMHVMPDVAAQERLVDDGSGQKQVWRIESLEMVEVDPEMHGYFYGGDCYLILYSYDVNGRNNYILYMWKGRHASQDEVTACAYQAVTLDQQHGGQPVQVIVSMGKEPRHFMAIFRGKMVIFEGGTSRKSAPEPEPPVRLFQICGSHPTNSKAIEVPALVASLNSNDVFLLKSQNGIYLWYGKGSSGDERAMAKEVASFVGRGSSEEVMAEGQEPYEFWEILGGKGPYASDRRLQQVTLDHQPRLFECSNKTGKFIATEVTQFTQDDLREDDVMLLDTWDQVFLWIGIEANDVERKESVTTCQEYLRTHPGSRDPDTPIIMVKQGFEPPTFTGWFTAWDPTKWSGGKTYEQLKEELGEITLPTKVESRYLSDQDFQDIFGFSREEFNSLPQWKQKTIKKEKGLF
;
A
#
# COMPACT_ATOMS: atom_id res chain seq x y z
N MET A 1 29.35 22.62 15.74
CA MET A 1 28.70 21.49 15.05
C MET A 1 27.64 22.11 14.19
N ASP A 2 27.82 22.03 12.89
CA ASP A 2 27.25 22.98 11.94
C ASP A 2 26.57 22.16 10.82
N LEU A 3 25.42 22.60 10.32
CA LEU A 3 24.71 21.85 9.29
C LEU A 3 25.40 22.00 7.92
N VAL A 4 25.91 20.90 7.38
CA VAL A 4 26.55 20.82 6.06
C VAL A 4 25.56 20.20 5.07
N LEU A 5 25.43 20.80 3.88
CA LEU A 5 24.52 20.31 2.85
C LEU A 5 25.09 19.06 2.17
N VAL A 6 24.34 17.96 2.16
CA VAL A 6 24.70 16.72 1.43
C VAL A 6 24.37 16.88 -0.06
N PRO A 7 25.31 16.62 -1.00
CA PRO A 7 25.06 16.72 -2.44
C PRO A 7 23.95 15.78 -2.93
N GLU A 8 23.09 16.25 -3.83
CA GLU A 8 21.91 15.50 -4.33
C GLU A 8 22.29 14.15 -4.97
N ASN A 9 23.46 14.06 -5.62
CA ASN A 9 23.94 12.84 -6.27
C ASN A 9 24.36 11.72 -5.29
N VAL A 10 24.41 11.98 -3.98
CA VAL A 10 24.68 10.98 -2.92
C VAL A 10 23.55 10.89 -1.89
N HIS A 11 22.37 11.48 -2.16
CA HIS A 11 21.20 11.28 -1.29
C HIS A 11 20.84 9.80 -1.20
N GLY A 12 20.65 9.29 0.02
CA GLY A 12 20.52 7.86 0.31
C GLY A 12 21.80 7.19 0.80
N GLN A 13 22.95 7.87 0.75
CA GLN A 13 24.22 7.41 1.31
C GLN A 13 24.46 8.04 2.68
N PHE A 14 24.62 7.22 3.73
CA PHE A 14 24.78 7.69 5.12
C PHE A 14 26.04 7.09 5.75
N TYR A 15 26.87 7.93 6.38
CA TYR A 15 28.03 7.47 7.14
C TYR A 15 27.63 6.98 8.54
N GLU A 16 28.16 5.84 8.95
CA GLU A 16 27.75 5.14 10.19
C GLU A 16 28.17 5.88 11.47
N SER A 17 29.21 6.71 11.43
CA SER A 17 29.63 7.55 12.57
C SER A 17 29.01 8.94 12.60
N ASP A 18 28.10 9.26 11.68
CA ASP A 18 27.53 10.61 11.54
C ASP A 18 26.05 10.66 11.96
N CYS A 19 25.52 11.87 12.12
CA CYS A 19 24.09 12.15 12.25
C CYS A 19 23.62 13.11 11.15
N TYR A 20 22.40 12.90 10.65
CA TYR A 20 21.85 13.63 9.49
C TYR A 20 20.50 14.25 9.81
N LEU A 21 20.17 15.36 9.15
CA LEU A 21 18.87 16.02 9.23
C LEU A 21 18.25 16.11 7.83
N LEU A 22 17.02 15.62 7.68
CA LEU A 22 16.25 15.65 6.44
C LEU A 22 14.93 16.39 6.66
N LEU A 23 14.60 17.30 5.75
CA LEU A 23 13.32 18.02 5.72
C LEU A 23 12.56 17.63 4.45
N SER A 24 11.49 16.85 4.60
CA SER A 24 10.49 16.65 3.55
C SER A 24 9.53 17.83 3.53
N THR A 25 9.12 18.28 2.34
CA THR A 25 8.13 19.34 2.16
C THR A 25 7.05 18.89 1.17
N ARG A 26 5.83 18.72 1.66
CA ARG A 26 4.66 18.24 0.90
C ARG A 26 3.66 19.38 0.72
N LYS A 27 3.30 19.73 -0.51
CA LYS A 27 2.35 20.83 -0.81
C LYS A 27 0.92 20.29 -0.92
N GLY A 28 0.01 20.83 -0.10
CA GLY A 28 -1.43 20.54 -0.15
C GLY A 28 -2.24 21.81 -0.34
N GLY A 29 -2.66 22.08 -1.58
CA GLY A 29 -3.41 23.28 -1.93
C GLY A 29 -2.62 24.57 -1.65
N LYS A 30 -3.07 25.36 -0.66
CA LYS A 30 -2.39 26.60 -0.22
C LYS A 30 -1.43 26.38 0.97
N SER A 31 -1.37 25.18 1.54
CA SER A 31 -0.55 24.86 2.72
C SER A 31 0.66 24.01 2.35
N ALA A 32 1.74 24.16 3.11
CA ALA A 32 2.87 23.24 3.12
C ALA A 32 2.83 22.40 4.40
N TYR A 33 3.06 21.11 4.26
CA TYR A 33 3.26 20.15 5.34
C TYR A 33 4.73 19.76 5.36
N TYR A 34 5.30 19.58 6.54
CA TYR A 34 6.72 19.39 6.76
C TYR A 34 6.97 18.16 7.61
N ASP A 35 7.93 17.33 7.21
CA ASP A 35 8.39 16.18 7.99
C ASP A 35 9.89 16.36 8.27
N ILE A 36 10.25 16.51 9.55
CA ILE A 36 11.65 16.62 9.99
C ILE A 36 12.07 15.24 10.48
N HIS A 37 13.04 14.64 9.79
CA HIS A 37 13.67 13.38 10.19
C HIS A 37 15.10 13.66 10.64
N TYR A 38 15.48 13.23 11.84
CA TYR A 38 16.88 13.20 12.26
C TYR A 38 17.34 11.76 12.40
N TRP A 39 18.37 11.40 11.62
CA TRP A 39 18.91 10.05 11.50
C TRP A 39 20.22 9.91 12.28
N ILE A 40 20.31 8.82 13.02
CA ILE A 40 21.42 8.51 13.94
C ILE A 40 22.16 7.27 13.44
N GLY A 41 23.44 7.46 13.06
CA GLY A 41 24.34 6.37 12.71
C GLY A 41 24.71 5.52 13.92
N SER A 42 24.89 4.21 13.69
CA SER A 42 25.14 3.21 14.75
C SER A 42 26.44 3.43 15.53
N MET A 43 27.41 4.13 14.93
CA MET A 43 28.72 4.46 15.50
C MET A 43 28.88 5.95 15.83
N SER A 44 27.81 6.74 15.76
CA SER A 44 27.84 8.20 15.98
C SER A 44 28.03 8.58 17.45
N THR A 45 28.69 9.72 17.70
CA THR A 45 28.94 10.16 19.08
C THR A 45 27.69 10.73 19.75
N LEU A 46 27.66 10.69 21.09
CA LEU A 46 26.54 11.23 21.86
C LEU A 46 26.34 12.74 21.63
N ASP A 47 27.42 13.48 21.39
CA ASP A 47 27.37 14.92 21.10
C ASP A 47 26.77 15.21 19.72
N GLU A 48 27.08 14.40 18.69
CA GLU A 48 26.47 14.50 17.36
C GLU A 48 24.98 14.15 17.38
N GLN A 49 24.60 13.11 18.13
CA GLN A 49 23.20 12.74 18.36
C GLN A 49 22.42 13.86 19.07
N GLY A 50 23.05 14.48 20.08
CA GLY A 50 22.52 15.64 20.78
C GLY A 50 22.35 16.86 19.87
N ALA A 51 23.36 17.16 19.05
CA ALA A 51 23.31 18.26 18.09
C ALA A 51 22.23 18.06 17.02
N ALA A 52 22.08 16.84 16.47
CA ALA A 52 21.04 16.53 15.50
C ALA A 52 19.62 16.71 16.08
N ALA A 53 19.39 16.28 17.33
CA ALA A 53 18.13 16.51 18.03
C ALA A 53 17.88 18.00 18.32
N VAL A 54 18.90 18.77 18.71
CA VAL A 54 18.80 20.22 18.91
C VAL A 54 18.47 20.94 17.59
N TYR A 55 19.10 20.56 16.47
CA TYR A 55 18.80 21.14 15.17
C TYR A 55 17.40 20.77 14.65
N ALA A 56 16.90 19.56 14.92
CA ALA A 56 15.51 19.20 14.63
C ALA A 56 14.52 20.10 15.39
N ILE A 57 14.77 20.37 16.68
CA ILE A 57 13.95 21.26 17.52
C ILE A 57 14.03 22.72 17.03
N GLN A 58 15.22 23.21 16.66
CA GLN A 58 15.38 24.57 16.14
C GLN A 58 14.69 24.77 14.79
N LEU A 59 14.74 23.75 13.91
CA LEU A 59 14.04 23.77 12.63
C LEU A 59 12.51 23.70 12.81
N ASP A 60 12.03 22.95 13.80
CA ASP A 60 10.62 22.92 14.21
C ASP A 60 10.12 24.27 14.75
N GLU A 61 10.85 24.89 15.69
CA GLU A 61 10.50 26.23 16.19
C GLU A 61 10.55 27.29 15.06
N PHE A 62 11.50 27.19 14.11
CA PHE A 62 11.58 28.08 12.93
C PHE A 62 10.39 27.89 11.97
N LEU A 63 9.93 26.65 11.78
CA LEU A 63 8.74 26.31 10.98
C LEU A 63 7.42 26.44 11.79
N GLY A 64 7.44 27.07 12.96
CA GLY A 64 6.26 27.42 13.74
C GLY A 64 5.62 26.27 14.53
N CYS A 65 6.39 25.25 14.91
CA CYS A 65 5.95 24.02 15.59
C CYS A 65 4.88 23.21 14.82
N SER A 66 4.78 23.41 13.50
CA SER A 66 3.87 22.69 12.61
C SER A 66 4.41 21.40 11.95
N PRO A 67 5.74 21.16 11.81
CA PRO A 67 6.26 19.90 11.30
C PRO A 67 5.93 18.68 12.18
N VAL A 68 5.91 17.50 11.56
CA VAL A 68 5.99 16.22 12.31
C VAL A 68 7.46 15.85 12.47
N GLN A 69 7.86 15.44 13.67
CA GLN A 69 9.25 15.08 13.99
C GLN A 69 9.44 13.58 14.16
N TYR A 70 10.42 13.03 13.44
CA TYR A 70 10.75 11.61 13.37
C TYR A 70 12.19 11.36 13.83
N ARG A 71 12.36 10.49 14.83
CA ARG A 71 13.68 9.97 15.21
C ARG A 71 13.99 8.70 14.44
N GLU A 72 14.96 8.77 13.53
CA GLU A 72 15.43 7.65 12.73
C GLU A 72 16.76 7.10 13.29
N VAL A 73 16.95 5.79 13.25
CA VAL A 73 18.15 5.11 13.75
C VAL A 73 18.57 4.06 12.73
N GLN A 74 19.88 3.92 12.50
CA GLN A 74 20.44 2.96 11.54
C GLN A 74 19.80 1.55 11.65
N HIS A 75 19.37 1.01 10.51
CA HIS A 75 18.65 -0.28 10.36
C HIS A 75 17.26 -0.35 11.00
N HIS A 76 16.77 0.73 11.62
CA HIS A 76 15.50 0.81 12.35
C HIS A 76 14.66 2.01 11.89
N GLU A 77 14.86 2.48 10.67
CA GLU A 77 14.22 3.66 10.09
C GLU A 77 12.72 3.48 9.85
N SER A 78 11.97 4.60 9.84
CA SER A 78 10.56 4.65 9.47
C SER A 78 10.35 4.29 7.99
N SER A 79 9.19 3.72 7.71
CA SER A 79 8.75 3.43 6.33
C SER A 79 8.67 4.70 5.47
N ILE A 80 8.39 5.84 6.12
CA ILE A 80 8.32 7.20 5.56
C ILE A 80 9.72 7.69 5.15
N PHE A 81 10.73 7.62 6.04
CA PHE A 81 12.10 8.04 5.75
C PHE A 81 12.73 7.20 4.62
N CYS A 82 12.61 5.88 4.73
CA CYS A 82 12.96 4.97 3.63
C CYS A 82 12.08 5.15 2.39
N GLY A 83 11.00 5.94 2.46
CA GLY A 83 10.11 6.28 1.34
C GLY A 83 10.72 7.26 0.36
N TYR A 84 11.59 8.16 0.84
CA TYR A 84 12.26 9.18 0.04
C TYR A 84 13.34 8.58 -0.87
N PHE A 85 14.09 7.59 -0.38
CA PHE A 85 15.19 6.95 -1.11
C PHE A 85 14.69 5.73 -1.90
N LYS A 86 14.09 5.96 -3.07
CA LYS A 86 13.47 4.91 -3.90
C LYS A 86 14.46 3.82 -4.34
N GLN A 87 15.73 4.17 -4.54
CA GLN A 87 16.82 3.25 -4.91
C GLN A 87 17.36 2.44 -3.71
N GLY A 88 16.93 2.74 -2.49
CA GLY A 88 17.45 2.13 -1.27
C GLY A 88 18.31 3.06 -0.42
N ILE A 89 18.82 2.54 0.69
CA ILE A 89 19.76 3.22 1.59
C ILE A 89 21.08 2.44 1.56
N ILE A 90 22.19 3.17 1.52
CA ILE A 90 23.56 2.66 1.58
C ILE A 90 24.24 3.20 2.83
N TYR A 91 24.68 2.30 3.71
CA TYR A 91 25.50 2.65 4.87
C TYR A 91 26.99 2.59 4.48
N LYS A 92 27.76 3.61 4.86
CA LYS A 92 29.21 3.71 4.65
C LYS A 92 29.92 3.74 6.01
N SER A 93 30.87 2.84 6.24
CA SER A 93 31.68 2.90 7.46
C SER A 93 32.56 4.15 7.51
N GLY A 94 32.79 4.68 8.71
CA GLY A 94 33.46 5.96 8.94
C GLY A 94 32.49 7.15 8.98
N GLY A 95 33.01 8.34 8.72
CA GLY A 95 32.29 9.63 8.72
C GLY A 95 33.20 10.82 9.02
N VAL A 96 32.64 11.93 9.50
CA VAL A 96 33.35 13.19 9.80
C VAL A 96 34.44 12.97 10.85
N SER A 97 34.13 12.21 11.91
CA SER A 97 35.08 11.88 12.99
C SER A 97 36.30 11.07 12.50
N SER A 98 36.17 10.33 11.40
CA SER A 98 37.27 9.61 10.73
C SER A 98 37.87 10.37 9.54
N GLY A 99 37.46 11.64 9.31
CA GLY A 99 37.96 12.49 8.22
C GLY A 99 37.38 12.20 6.83
N MET A 100 36.33 11.38 6.73
CA MET A 100 35.63 11.14 5.46
C MET A 100 34.62 12.24 5.14
N ASN A 101 34.39 12.48 3.84
CA ASN A 101 33.49 13.51 3.35
C ASN A 101 32.76 13.02 2.10
N HIS A 102 31.53 13.48 1.86
CA HIS A 102 30.71 13.12 0.69
C HIS A 102 31.24 13.61 -0.68
N VAL A 103 32.42 14.23 -0.72
CA VAL A 103 33.04 14.76 -1.95
C VAL A 103 34.28 13.94 -2.29
N GLU A 104 34.08 12.79 -2.94
CA GLU A 104 35.15 11.97 -3.52
C GLU A 104 35.10 12.00 -5.06
N THR A 105 36.28 12.02 -5.70
CA THR A 105 36.42 12.04 -7.16
C THR A 105 37.26 10.86 -7.66
N ASN A 106 36.63 9.93 -8.39
CA ASN A 106 37.28 8.85 -9.15
C ASN A 106 38.16 7.88 -8.33
N THR A 107 37.69 7.43 -7.15
CA THR A 107 38.37 6.43 -6.33
C THR A 107 38.29 5.02 -6.98
N TYR A 108 39.27 4.67 -7.83
CA TYR A 108 39.35 3.33 -8.45
C TYR A 108 39.90 2.23 -7.52
N ASN A 109 40.41 2.58 -6.33
CA ASN A 109 40.97 1.64 -5.34
C ASN A 109 39.93 1.23 -4.27
N ILE A 110 38.73 0.85 -4.70
CA ILE A 110 37.65 0.36 -3.82
C ILE A 110 37.75 -1.17 -3.73
N GLN A 111 37.60 -1.71 -2.52
CA GLN A 111 37.51 -3.15 -2.25
C GLN A 111 36.54 -3.37 -1.08
N ARG A 112 35.26 -3.64 -1.37
CA ARG A 112 34.18 -3.83 -0.38
C ARG A 112 33.24 -4.98 -0.75
N LEU A 113 32.49 -5.51 0.22
CA LEU A 113 31.47 -6.53 0.00
C LEU A 113 30.12 -5.99 0.50
N LEU A 114 29.11 -5.95 -0.37
CA LEU A 114 27.76 -5.50 -0.04
C LEU A 114 26.82 -6.71 0.07
N HIS A 115 26.19 -6.89 1.23
CA HIS A 115 25.03 -7.77 1.38
C HIS A 115 23.82 -7.07 0.77
N VAL A 116 23.30 -7.60 -0.34
CA VAL A 116 22.06 -7.11 -0.96
C VAL A 116 20.90 -7.80 -0.28
N LYS A 117 20.30 -7.10 0.68
CA LYS A 117 19.21 -7.61 1.50
C LYS A 117 17.98 -6.70 1.42
N GLY A 118 16.80 -7.31 1.42
CA GLY A 118 15.51 -6.63 1.54
C GLY A 118 14.53 -6.97 0.42
N LYS A 119 13.47 -7.70 0.75
CA LYS A 119 12.42 -8.14 -0.20
C LYS A 119 11.75 -6.96 -0.91
N ARG A 120 11.43 -5.90 -0.16
CA ARG A 120 10.74 -4.70 -0.64
C ARG A 120 11.73 -3.67 -1.19
N LYS A 121 12.50 -3.03 -0.30
CA LYS A 121 13.53 -2.04 -0.64
C LYS A 121 14.91 -2.69 -0.57
N VAL A 122 15.72 -2.43 -1.60
CA VAL A 122 17.07 -2.97 -1.72
C VAL A 122 17.98 -2.19 -0.78
N THR A 123 18.66 -2.87 0.15
CA THR A 123 19.75 -2.25 0.92
C THR A 123 21.03 -3.00 0.61
N GLY A 124 22.03 -2.28 0.08
CA GLY A 124 23.40 -2.77 -0.02
C GLY A 124 24.13 -2.39 1.27
N THR A 125 24.11 -3.28 2.25
CA THR A 125 24.83 -3.07 3.52
C THR A 125 26.26 -3.56 3.37
N GLU A 126 27.26 -2.74 3.68
CA GLU A 126 28.65 -3.20 3.66
C GLU A 126 28.91 -4.21 4.79
N VAL A 127 29.55 -5.33 4.46
CA VAL A 127 29.79 -6.46 5.37
C VAL A 127 31.24 -6.93 5.27
N SER A 128 31.75 -7.59 6.32
CA SER A 128 33.12 -8.08 6.36
C SER A 128 33.45 -9.00 5.18
N GLN A 129 34.63 -8.86 4.58
CA GLN A 129 35.03 -9.62 3.39
C GLN A 129 35.43 -11.08 3.73
N LEU A 130 34.47 -11.87 4.21
CA LEU A 130 34.66 -13.25 4.68
C LEU A 130 33.50 -14.12 4.19
N TRP A 131 33.77 -15.41 3.91
CA TRP A 131 32.71 -16.37 3.57
C TRP A 131 31.61 -16.50 4.63
N ASN A 132 31.92 -16.22 5.90
CA ASN A 132 30.94 -16.23 7.00
C ASN A 132 29.89 -15.11 6.91
N SER A 133 30.08 -14.11 6.04
CA SER A 133 29.08 -13.06 5.77
C SER A 133 28.06 -13.47 4.71
N PHE A 134 28.29 -14.58 3.98
CA PHE A 134 27.38 -15.07 2.96
C PHE A 134 26.27 -15.93 3.58
N ASP A 135 25.09 -15.90 2.96
CA ASP A 135 23.97 -16.81 3.26
C ASP A 135 23.38 -17.37 1.96
N THR A 136 22.64 -18.49 2.04
CA THR A 136 22.11 -19.18 0.85
C THR A 136 20.91 -18.47 0.22
N GLY A 137 20.23 -17.58 0.95
CA GLY A 137 18.97 -16.95 0.52
C GLY A 137 19.12 -15.53 -0.04
N SER A 138 20.30 -14.91 0.05
CA SER A 138 20.52 -13.51 -0.34
C SER A 138 21.43 -13.35 -1.57
N VAL A 139 21.54 -12.12 -2.06
CA VAL A 139 22.47 -11.73 -3.13
C VAL A 139 23.59 -10.88 -2.51
N PHE A 140 24.79 -10.94 -3.09
CA PHE A 140 25.96 -10.21 -2.60
C PHE A 140 26.70 -9.55 -3.77
N LEU A 141 27.21 -8.32 -3.59
CA LEU A 141 28.06 -7.63 -4.57
C LEU A 141 29.47 -7.44 -3.99
N LEU A 142 30.45 -8.14 -4.54
CA LEU A 142 31.87 -7.89 -4.26
C LEU A 142 32.39 -6.82 -5.22
N ASP A 143 32.60 -5.62 -4.71
CA ASP A 143 32.97 -4.43 -5.49
C ASP A 143 34.47 -4.13 -5.36
N LEU A 144 35.17 -4.19 -6.50
CA LEU A 144 36.62 -4.17 -6.64
C LEU A 144 37.09 -2.97 -7.49
N GLY A 145 36.32 -1.88 -7.50
CA GLY A 145 36.66 -0.63 -8.21
C GLY A 145 36.41 -0.71 -9.73
N LYS A 146 37.12 -1.61 -10.42
CA LYS A 146 37.00 -1.87 -11.87
C LYS A 146 36.04 -3.02 -12.21
N THR A 147 35.75 -3.89 -11.26
CA THR A 147 34.86 -5.04 -11.45
C THR A 147 33.92 -5.15 -10.26
N VAL A 148 32.64 -5.42 -10.51
CA VAL A 148 31.63 -5.74 -9.49
C VAL A 148 31.17 -7.16 -9.76
N ILE A 149 31.35 -8.06 -8.78
CA ILE A 149 30.94 -9.47 -8.91
C ILE A 149 29.68 -9.68 -8.08
N GLN A 150 28.55 -9.90 -8.76
CA GLN A 150 27.31 -10.36 -8.16
C GLN A 150 27.40 -11.87 -7.90
N TRP A 151 27.22 -12.30 -6.66
CA TRP A 151 27.02 -13.69 -6.28
C TRP A 151 25.59 -13.88 -5.78
N ASN A 152 24.86 -14.80 -6.39
CA ASN A 152 23.48 -15.13 -6.02
C ASN A 152 23.45 -16.38 -5.15
N GLY A 153 22.86 -16.30 -3.95
CA GLY A 153 22.65 -17.48 -3.11
C GLY A 153 21.75 -18.52 -3.82
N PRO A 154 22.00 -19.83 -3.65
CA PRO A 154 21.20 -20.89 -4.29
C PRO A 154 19.68 -20.76 -4.08
N GLU A 155 19.28 -20.29 -2.90
CA GLU A 155 17.90 -20.14 -2.44
C GLU A 155 17.36 -18.70 -2.66
N SER A 156 18.17 -17.79 -3.22
CA SER A 156 17.78 -16.39 -3.46
C SER A 156 16.77 -16.25 -4.60
N ASN A 157 15.75 -15.39 -4.42
CA ASN A 157 14.64 -15.31 -5.37
C ASN A 157 14.97 -14.45 -6.61
N ARG A 158 14.28 -14.70 -7.72
CA ARG A 158 14.52 -14.06 -9.03
C ARG A 158 14.50 -12.53 -8.97
N GLN A 159 13.62 -11.94 -8.15
CA GLN A 159 13.54 -10.48 -8.02
C GLN A 159 14.64 -9.89 -7.11
N GLU A 160 15.18 -10.65 -6.15
CA GLU A 160 16.41 -10.29 -5.43
C GLU A 160 17.62 -10.33 -6.36
N ARG A 161 17.75 -11.34 -7.24
CA ARG A 161 18.81 -11.41 -8.27
C ARG A 161 18.72 -10.22 -9.25
N LEU A 162 17.51 -9.86 -9.70
CA LEU A 162 17.26 -8.67 -10.52
C LEU A 162 17.58 -7.36 -9.78
N LYS A 163 17.21 -7.25 -8.50
CA LYS A 163 17.49 -6.06 -7.66
C LYS A 163 18.99 -5.87 -7.39
N GLY A 164 19.74 -6.95 -7.14
CA GLY A 164 21.20 -6.91 -7.06
C GLY A 164 21.84 -6.46 -8.38
N MET A 165 21.30 -6.94 -9.51
CA MET A 165 21.75 -6.56 -10.85
C MET A 165 21.52 -5.07 -11.15
N MET A 166 20.38 -4.50 -10.72
CA MET A 166 20.12 -3.07 -10.83
C MET A 166 21.11 -2.24 -9.99
N LEU A 167 21.39 -2.67 -8.75
CA LEU A 167 22.37 -2.00 -7.88
C LEU A 167 23.80 -2.08 -8.44
N ALA A 168 24.20 -3.22 -9.02
CA ALA A 168 25.50 -3.36 -9.68
C ALA A 168 25.63 -2.44 -10.91
N LYS A 169 24.57 -2.29 -11.71
CA LYS A 169 24.51 -1.33 -12.82
C LYS A 169 24.56 0.13 -12.34
N ASP A 170 23.88 0.46 -11.24
CA ASP A 170 23.91 1.81 -10.67
C ASP A 170 25.30 2.18 -10.09
N ILE A 171 25.99 1.25 -9.42
CA ILE A 171 27.40 1.42 -8.99
C ILE A 171 28.30 1.64 -10.21
N ARG A 172 28.20 0.82 -11.26
CA ARG A 172 28.96 1.00 -12.51
C ARG A 172 28.72 2.36 -13.12
N ASP A 173 27.46 2.77 -13.25
CA ASP A 173 27.09 3.94 -14.06
C ASP A 173 27.26 5.26 -13.29
N ARG A 174 26.89 5.32 -12.00
CA ARG A 174 27.03 6.53 -11.16
C ARG A 174 28.39 6.66 -10.51
N GLU A 175 28.90 5.61 -9.82
CA GLU A 175 30.18 5.72 -9.12
C GLU A 175 31.39 5.61 -10.06
N ARG A 176 31.27 4.82 -11.14
CA ARG A 176 32.41 4.51 -12.05
C ARG A 176 32.26 5.09 -13.45
N GLY A 177 31.21 5.87 -13.70
CA GLY A 177 30.97 6.55 -14.99
C GLY A 177 30.83 5.60 -16.18
N GLY A 178 30.23 4.42 -15.96
CA GLY A 178 30.04 3.37 -16.95
C GLY A 178 31.24 2.44 -17.17
N ARG A 179 32.35 2.61 -16.43
CA ARG A 179 33.66 1.99 -16.73
C ARG A 179 34.03 0.76 -15.91
N ALA A 180 33.06 0.14 -15.24
CA ALA A 180 33.28 -1.09 -14.48
C ALA A 180 32.56 -2.29 -15.13
N GLU A 181 33.17 -3.47 -15.02
CA GLU A 181 32.62 -4.72 -15.53
C GLU A 181 31.74 -5.38 -14.46
N ILE A 182 30.62 -6.02 -14.84
CA ILE A 182 29.68 -6.65 -13.90
C ILE A 182 29.62 -8.16 -14.15
N GLY A 183 30.29 -8.93 -13.30
CA GLY A 183 30.26 -10.39 -13.34
C GLY A 183 29.12 -10.97 -12.51
N VAL A 184 28.60 -12.14 -12.90
CA VAL A 184 27.53 -12.83 -12.18
C VAL A 184 27.93 -14.28 -11.92
N ILE A 185 27.75 -14.75 -10.70
CA ILE A 185 27.91 -16.14 -10.28
C ILE A 185 26.59 -16.61 -9.67
N GLU A 186 26.05 -17.71 -10.17
CA GLU A 186 24.92 -18.41 -9.53
C GLU A 186 25.49 -19.43 -8.53
N GLY A 187 25.13 -19.34 -7.25
CA GLY A 187 25.69 -20.17 -6.18
C GLY A 187 25.33 -21.66 -6.27
N ASP A 188 24.30 -22.01 -7.04
CA ASP A 188 23.91 -23.37 -7.40
C ASP A 188 24.68 -23.92 -8.62
N ALA A 189 25.38 -23.05 -9.38
CA ALA A 189 26.08 -23.40 -10.61
C ALA A 189 27.49 -22.78 -10.71
N GLU A 190 28.19 -22.59 -9.58
CA GLU A 190 29.48 -21.87 -9.50
C GLU A 190 30.58 -22.40 -10.45
N ALA A 191 30.53 -23.69 -10.80
CA ALA A 191 31.43 -24.32 -11.76
C ALA A 191 31.33 -23.73 -13.18
N SER A 192 30.25 -23.02 -13.51
CA SER A 192 30.09 -22.26 -14.76
C SER A 192 30.92 -20.97 -14.82
N SER A 193 31.40 -20.46 -13.68
CA SER A 193 32.08 -19.17 -13.56
C SER A 193 33.46 -19.28 -12.91
N PRO A 194 34.37 -20.15 -13.42
CA PRO A 194 35.61 -20.49 -12.73
C PRO A 194 36.56 -19.29 -12.51
N SER A 195 36.64 -18.36 -13.46
CA SER A 195 37.47 -17.15 -13.39
C SER A 195 37.00 -16.17 -12.31
N LEU A 196 35.69 -15.91 -12.24
CA LEU A 196 35.09 -15.07 -11.19
C LEU A 196 35.22 -15.73 -9.81
N MET A 197 35.09 -17.06 -9.74
CA MET A 197 35.30 -17.84 -8.51
C MET A 197 36.77 -17.86 -8.05
N GLU A 198 37.75 -17.83 -8.96
CA GLU A 198 39.16 -17.67 -8.63
C GLU A 198 39.44 -16.30 -8.01
N VAL A 199 38.89 -15.23 -8.59
CA VAL A 199 38.95 -13.87 -8.00
C VAL A 199 38.31 -13.83 -6.61
N MET A 200 37.10 -14.38 -6.43
CA MET A 200 36.47 -14.45 -5.11
C MET A 200 37.32 -15.21 -4.08
N LYS A 201 37.91 -16.36 -4.45
CA LYS A 201 38.82 -17.11 -3.56
C LYS A 201 40.08 -16.32 -3.20
N SER A 202 40.65 -15.58 -4.15
CA SER A 202 41.84 -14.74 -3.90
C SER A 202 41.63 -13.60 -2.91
N ILE A 203 40.36 -13.23 -2.66
CA ILE A 203 39.95 -12.09 -1.81
C ILE A 203 39.30 -12.56 -0.49
N LEU A 204 38.52 -13.65 -0.53
CA LEU A 204 37.72 -14.15 0.60
C LEU A 204 38.31 -15.41 1.28
N GLY A 205 39.35 -16.01 0.68
CA GLY A 205 39.95 -17.27 1.14
C GLY A 205 39.19 -18.53 0.70
N GLU A 206 39.49 -19.66 1.32
CA GLU A 206 38.73 -20.91 1.14
C GLU A 206 37.42 -20.91 1.95
N ARG A 207 36.39 -21.60 1.45
CA ARG A 207 35.03 -21.56 2.00
C ARG A 207 34.81 -22.62 3.10
N PRO A 208 34.40 -22.24 4.33
CA PRO A 208 33.95 -23.18 5.35
C PRO A 208 32.65 -23.92 4.97
N SER A 209 32.44 -25.11 5.53
CA SER A 209 31.59 -26.14 4.92
C SER A 209 30.05 -26.02 5.10
N LYS A 210 29.52 -24.90 5.61
CA LYS A 210 28.08 -24.54 5.50
C LYS A 210 27.79 -23.08 5.92
N LEU A 211 26.76 -22.49 5.31
CA LEU A 211 26.23 -21.16 5.63
C LEU A 211 24.92 -21.28 6.46
N PRO A 212 24.58 -20.29 7.31
CA PRO A 212 23.37 -20.31 8.14
C PRO A 212 22.12 -19.74 7.43
N SER A 213 20.94 -20.07 7.96
CA SER A 213 19.64 -19.53 7.53
C SER A 213 18.84 -19.03 8.76
N GLY A 214 17.92 -18.07 8.59
CA GLY A 214 17.27 -17.41 9.72
C GLY A 214 15.96 -16.66 9.42
N THR A 215 15.08 -16.59 10.44
CA THR A 215 13.68 -16.13 10.36
C THR A 215 13.29 -15.34 11.62
N LEU A 216 12.34 -14.39 11.53
CA LEU A 216 11.75 -13.69 12.69
C LEU A 216 10.23 -13.45 12.52
N LEU A 217 9.49 -13.31 13.63
CA LEU A 217 8.01 -13.17 13.68
C LEU A 217 7.54 -12.36 14.92
N MET A 218 6.50 -11.50 14.80
CA MET A 218 5.44 -11.22 15.83
C MET A 218 4.45 -10.09 15.42
N ILE A 219 3.25 -10.02 16.05
CA ILE A 219 2.07 -9.20 15.62
C ILE A 219 1.51 -8.25 16.77
N PRO A 220 0.31 -7.59 16.81
CA PRO A 220 0.16 -6.16 17.17
C PRO A 220 -0.73 -5.85 18.42
N TYR A 221 -1.57 -4.77 18.37
CA TYR A 221 -2.57 -4.28 19.37
C TYR A 221 -1.99 -3.46 20.57
N LEU A 222 -2.69 -2.57 21.33
CA LEU A 222 -3.94 -1.73 21.31
C LEU A 222 -3.87 -0.77 22.56
N ILE A 223 -4.62 0.33 22.86
CA ILE A 223 -5.77 1.14 22.36
C ILE A 223 -5.63 2.60 22.96
N GLN A 224 -6.62 3.52 22.85
CA GLN A 224 -6.64 4.79 23.65
C GLN A 224 -8.03 5.24 24.18
N GLN A 225 -8.06 5.98 25.31
CA GLN A 225 -9.25 6.70 25.83
C GLN A 225 -8.92 7.96 26.69
N THR A 226 -7.72 8.57 26.58
CA THR A 226 -7.17 9.43 27.66
C THR A 226 -6.76 10.87 27.32
N LEU A 227 -6.81 11.33 26.06
CA LEU A 227 -6.14 12.57 25.64
C LEU A 227 -6.87 13.88 26.04
N ASN A 228 -6.11 14.88 26.50
CA ASN A 228 -6.54 16.22 26.92
C ASN A 228 -5.60 17.30 26.35
N VAL A 229 -6.12 18.46 25.93
CA VAL A 229 -5.32 19.54 25.30
C VAL A 229 -4.36 20.27 26.25
N ALA A 230 -4.49 20.07 27.56
CA ALA A 230 -3.63 20.65 28.58
C ALA A 230 -2.32 19.89 28.80
N ASP A 231 -2.23 18.62 28.40
CA ASP A 231 -1.15 17.71 28.81
C ASP A 231 -0.41 17.10 27.62
N CYS A 232 0.77 16.52 27.87
CA CYS A 232 1.50 15.68 26.90
C CYS A 232 1.18 14.19 27.14
N TYR A 233 1.00 13.44 26.06
CA TYR A 233 0.58 12.04 26.09
C TYR A 233 1.52 11.14 25.31
N ILE A 234 1.60 9.89 25.77
CA ILE A 234 2.43 8.84 25.18
C ILE A 234 1.51 7.68 24.81
N LEU A 235 1.48 7.30 23.53
CA LEU A 235 0.83 6.10 23.03
C LEU A 235 1.92 5.10 22.62
N ASP A 236 2.08 4.07 23.45
CA ASP A 236 3.14 3.08 23.39
C ASP A 236 2.64 1.80 22.71
N GLN A 237 3.21 1.45 21.55
CA GLN A 237 2.89 0.21 20.84
C GLN A 237 3.79 -0.95 21.28
N GLY A 238 3.93 -1.13 22.60
CA GLY A 238 4.73 -2.19 23.21
C GLY A 238 6.21 -2.12 22.83
N GLY A 239 6.78 -0.91 22.79
CA GLY A 239 8.18 -0.69 22.43
C GLY A 239 8.53 -0.82 20.94
N ARG A 240 7.57 -1.11 20.04
CA ARG A 240 7.80 -1.05 18.58
C ARG A 240 7.86 0.39 18.05
N SER A 241 6.89 1.19 18.47
CA SER A 241 6.82 2.62 18.20
C SER A 241 6.17 3.33 19.39
N ILE A 242 6.57 4.58 19.60
CA ILE A 242 6.04 5.44 20.65
C ILE A 242 5.61 6.76 20.01
N PHE A 243 4.32 7.06 20.06
CA PHE A 243 3.80 8.36 19.62
C PHE A 243 3.74 9.30 20.83
N VAL A 244 4.34 10.48 20.71
CA VAL A 244 4.28 11.54 21.74
C VAL A 244 3.41 12.67 21.24
N TRP A 245 2.15 12.72 21.66
CA TRP A 245 1.20 13.77 21.31
C TRP A 245 1.30 14.93 22.30
N LYS A 246 1.53 16.14 21.80
CA LYS A 246 1.80 17.35 22.58
C LYS A 246 0.60 18.29 22.51
N GLY A 247 -0.19 18.34 23.59
CA GLY A 247 -1.33 19.25 23.70
C GLY A 247 -0.92 20.71 23.53
N LYS A 248 -1.74 21.49 22.83
CA LYS A 248 -1.43 22.90 22.47
C LYS A 248 -1.15 23.80 23.66
N THR A 249 -1.67 23.44 24.84
CA THR A 249 -1.47 24.19 26.10
C THR A 249 -0.50 23.54 27.10
N ALA A 250 0.12 22.39 26.77
CA ALA A 250 1.08 21.71 27.64
C ALA A 250 2.37 22.53 27.91
N ASN A 251 3.06 22.26 29.02
CA ASN A 251 4.17 23.11 29.47
C ASN A 251 5.44 22.93 28.60
N LYS A 252 6.34 23.94 28.57
CA LYS A 252 7.50 23.90 27.64
C LYS A 252 8.53 22.81 27.97
N ALA A 253 8.68 22.43 29.25
CA ALA A 253 9.54 21.32 29.65
C ALA A 253 8.92 19.94 29.34
N GLU A 254 7.61 19.77 29.53
CA GLU A 254 6.89 18.55 29.12
C GLU A 254 7.03 18.28 27.62
N ARG A 255 6.96 19.33 26.80
CA ARG A 255 7.15 19.26 25.34
C ARG A 255 8.59 18.94 24.90
N GLN A 256 9.56 18.91 25.82
CA GLN A 256 11.00 18.73 25.57
C GLN A 256 11.64 17.52 26.29
N ALA A 257 10.89 16.69 27.00
CA ALA A 257 11.45 15.61 27.83
C ALA A 257 11.76 14.30 27.06
N GLU A 258 12.88 13.63 27.42
CA GLU A 258 13.27 12.32 26.87
C GLU A 258 12.58 11.15 27.58
N PHE A 259 11.46 10.67 27.04
CA PHE A 259 10.68 9.61 27.69
C PHE A 259 11.24 8.17 27.55
N ILE A 260 12.10 7.88 26.58
CA ILE A 260 12.65 6.52 26.34
C ILE A 260 13.39 5.99 27.57
N LYS A 261 14.27 6.81 28.16
CA LYS A 261 15.10 6.49 29.33
C LYS A 261 14.25 6.16 30.57
N LEU A 262 13.03 6.68 30.65
CA LEU A 262 12.12 6.56 31.80
C LEU A 262 11.32 5.24 31.82
N LYS A 263 11.39 4.44 30.74
CA LYS A 263 10.71 3.14 30.61
C LYS A 263 11.64 1.95 30.38
N GLY A 264 12.92 2.19 30.09
CA GLY A 264 13.91 1.12 29.86
C GLY A 264 13.80 0.43 28.49
N TYR A 265 13.14 1.06 27.51
CA TYR A 265 13.08 0.54 26.14
C TYR A 265 14.43 0.68 25.41
N PRO A 266 14.73 -0.18 24.42
CA PRO A 266 15.92 -0.05 23.59
C PRO A 266 16.04 1.31 22.90
N LEU A 267 17.28 1.80 22.73
CA LEU A 267 17.55 3.05 22.00
C LEU A 267 17.19 3.00 20.50
N THR A 268 16.83 1.82 19.98
CA THR A 268 16.34 1.58 18.62
C THR A 268 14.81 1.64 18.48
N THR A 269 14.05 1.82 19.57
CA THR A 269 12.60 2.01 19.51
C THR A 269 12.25 3.30 18.77
N LYS A 270 11.32 3.22 17.81
CA LYS A 270 10.86 4.34 16.97
C LYS A 270 10.06 5.35 17.79
N VAL A 271 10.27 6.65 17.52
CA VAL A 271 9.51 7.73 18.15
C VAL A 271 9.03 8.74 17.11
N GLU A 272 7.72 9.01 17.11
CA GLU A 272 7.05 10.04 16.32
C GLU A 272 6.48 11.10 17.27
N ALA A 273 6.90 12.35 17.14
CA ALA A 273 6.44 13.45 17.98
C ALA A 273 5.46 14.33 17.19
N ILE A 274 4.26 14.52 17.77
CA ILE A 274 3.08 15.08 17.12
C ILE A 274 2.55 16.26 17.92
N SER A 275 2.25 17.37 17.25
CA SER A 275 1.56 18.54 17.84
C SER A 275 0.04 18.44 17.67
N ASP A 276 -0.71 18.96 18.64
CA ASP A 276 -2.17 19.15 18.59
C ASP A 276 -2.63 19.90 17.31
N GLY A 277 -3.45 19.24 16.50
CA GLY A 277 -3.89 19.67 15.16
C GLY A 277 -2.99 19.25 14.00
N GLY A 278 -1.77 18.75 14.28
CA GLY A 278 -0.78 18.29 13.31
C GLY A 278 -0.72 16.77 13.14
N GLU A 279 -1.74 16.02 13.57
CA GLU A 279 -1.64 14.56 13.68
C GLU A 279 -1.58 13.84 12.32
N SER A 280 -0.66 12.91 12.19
CA SER A 280 -0.53 12.04 11.01
C SER A 280 -1.79 11.18 10.82
N ALA A 281 -2.08 10.78 9.57
CA ALA A 281 -3.23 9.92 9.27
C ALA A 281 -3.15 8.58 10.02
N LEU A 282 -1.93 8.04 10.20
CA LEU A 282 -1.64 6.86 11.00
C LEU A 282 -2.06 7.05 12.47
N PHE A 283 -1.71 8.19 13.09
CA PHE A 283 -2.16 8.51 14.46
C PHE A 283 -3.69 8.62 14.54
N LYS A 284 -4.31 9.38 13.62
CA LYS A 284 -5.77 9.60 13.59
C LYS A 284 -6.57 8.29 13.42
N GLN A 285 -6.06 7.33 12.63
CA GLN A 285 -6.68 6.01 12.42
C GLN A 285 -6.67 5.09 13.66
N LEU A 286 -5.92 5.42 14.72
CA LEU A 286 -5.97 4.66 15.99
C LEU A 286 -7.23 4.99 16.81
N PHE A 287 -8.00 6.02 16.47
CA PHE A 287 -9.14 6.53 17.23
C PHE A 287 -10.46 6.06 16.60
N LYS A 288 -11.43 5.69 17.45
CA LYS A 288 -12.76 5.23 16.98
C LYS A 288 -13.55 6.31 16.22
N SER A 289 -13.24 7.58 16.44
CA SER A 289 -13.77 8.72 15.69
C SER A 289 -12.83 9.92 15.86
N TRP A 290 -12.47 10.59 14.78
CA TRP A 290 -11.69 11.84 14.81
C TRP A 290 -12.54 13.00 14.27
N THR A 291 -12.52 14.16 14.93
CA THR A 291 -13.19 15.39 14.46
C THR A 291 -12.27 16.60 14.63
N VAL A 292 -12.18 17.43 13.58
CA VAL A 292 -11.43 18.69 13.59
C VAL A 292 -12.40 19.81 13.96
N ARG A 293 -12.09 20.60 15.00
CA ARG A 293 -12.91 21.75 15.39
C ARG A 293 -12.77 22.88 14.36
N GLU A 294 -13.85 23.64 14.19
CA GLU A 294 -13.94 24.87 13.37
C GLU A 294 -13.81 24.72 11.84
N GLN A 295 -13.75 23.50 11.27
CA GLN A 295 -13.98 23.32 9.83
C GLN A 295 -15.47 23.49 9.46
N THR A 296 -15.81 24.59 8.80
CA THR A 296 -17.13 24.80 8.15
C THR A 296 -17.19 24.16 6.75
N ALA A 297 -18.26 23.40 6.48
CA ALA A 297 -18.42 22.63 5.25
C ALA A 297 -19.09 23.43 4.10
N GLY A 298 -18.74 23.06 2.86
CA GLY A 298 -19.35 23.60 1.64
C GLY A 298 -18.94 22.83 0.39
N LEU A 299 -19.83 22.77 -0.59
CA LEU A 299 -19.66 21.96 -1.81
C LEU A 299 -18.62 22.56 -2.76
N GLY A 300 -17.42 21.98 -2.83
CA GLY A 300 -16.46 22.11 -3.95
C GLY A 300 -16.04 23.52 -4.42
N ARG A 301 -16.29 24.58 -3.63
CA ARG A 301 -16.13 25.98 -4.07
C ARG A 301 -15.53 26.87 -2.98
N THR A 302 -14.22 27.08 -3.05
CA THR A 302 -13.61 28.25 -2.40
C THR A 302 -13.93 29.50 -3.21
N HIS A 303 -15.02 30.20 -2.84
CA HIS A 303 -15.35 31.52 -3.40
C HIS A 303 -14.25 32.54 -3.08
N THR A 304 -13.28 32.67 -3.97
CA THR A 304 -12.28 33.74 -3.94
C THR A 304 -12.80 34.87 -4.83
N VAL A 305 -13.09 36.05 -4.24
CA VAL A 305 -13.44 37.25 -5.01
C VAL A 305 -12.17 37.82 -5.63
N GLY A 306 -11.83 37.35 -6.83
CA GLY A 306 -10.69 37.78 -7.62
C GLY A 306 -10.75 37.14 -9.01
N ARG A 307 -10.30 37.86 -10.05
CA ARG A 307 -10.33 37.36 -11.44
C ARG A 307 -9.36 36.18 -11.59
N VAL A 308 -9.90 34.98 -11.66
CA VAL A 308 -9.24 33.81 -12.25
C VAL A 308 -9.67 33.72 -13.72
N ALA A 309 -8.79 33.28 -14.61
CA ALA A 309 -9.15 33.01 -16.00
C ALA A 309 -10.15 31.85 -16.10
N ASP A 310 -10.90 31.78 -17.20
CA ASP A 310 -11.91 30.74 -17.41
C ASP A 310 -11.23 29.35 -17.50
N VAL A 311 -11.41 28.52 -16.46
CA VAL A 311 -11.00 27.12 -16.47
C VAL A 311 -12.24 26.31 -16.84
N PRO A 312 -12.30 25.71 -18.04
CA PRO A 312 -13.48 24.99 -18.47
C PRO A 312 -13.71 23.77 -17.56
N GLN A 313 -14.82 23.76 -16.84
CA GLN A 313 -15.27 22.57 -16.14
C GLN A 313 -15.79 21.58 -17.18
N GLU A 314 -14.99 20.57 -17.55
CA GLU A 314 -15.52 19.41 -18.26
C GLU A 314 -16.66 18.80 -17.42
N LYS A 315 -17.77 18.47 -18.07
CA LYS A 315 -18.88 17.79 -17.39
C LYS A 315 -18.47 16.35 -17.13
N PHE A 316 -18.85 15.85 -15.96
CA PHE A 316 -18.70 14.45 -15.60
C PHE A 316 -19.34 13.54 -16.67
N ASP A 317 -18.56 12.61 -17.21
CA ASP A 317 -18.95 11.69 -18.27
C ASP A 317 -18.43 10.28 -17.93
N ALA A 318 -19.32 9.44 -17.39
CA ALA A 318 -18.98 8.09 -16.97
C ALA A 318 -18.62 7.15 -18.14
N SER A 319 -18.95 7.48 -19.38
CA SER A 319 -18.54 6.68 -20.55
C SER A 319 -17.02 6.74 -20.80
N ARG A 320 -16.34 7.77 -20.29
CA ARG A 320 -14.90 8.03 -20.48
C ARG A 320 -14.01 7.54 -19.32
N MET A 321 -14.56 6.83 -18.34
CA MET A 321 -13.81 6.33 -17.17
C MET A 321 -12.57 5.50 -17.56
N HIS A 322 -12.66 4.72 -18.63
CA HIS A 322 -11.57 3.90 -19.15
C HIS A 322 -10.36 4.70 -19.72
N VAL A 323 -10.52 6.00 -19.97
CA VAL A 323 -9.40 6.93 -20.30
C VAL A 323 -9.08 7.91 -19.16
N MET A 324 -9.70 7.77 -17.99
CA MET A 324 -9.45 8.59 -16.79
C MET A 324 -9.40 7.73 -15.52
N PRO A 325 -8.37 6.87 -15.34
CA PRO A 325 -8.30 5.94 -14.20
C PRO A 325 -8.43 6.63 -12.84
N ASP A 326 -7.75 7.75 -12.62
CA ASP A 326 -7.81 8.53 -11.38
C ASP A 326 -9.24 8.92 -10.98
N VAL A 327 -10.08 9.25 -11.98
CA VAL A 327 -11.51 9.60 -11.80
C VAL A 327 -12.34 8.34 -11.56
N ALA A 328 -12.07 7.27 -12.29
CA ALA A 328 -12.72 5.97 -12.10
C ALA A 328 -12.50 5.42 -10.68
N ALA A 329 -11.27 5.51 -10.18
CA ALA A 329 -10.87 5.15 -8.82
C ALA A 329 -11.60 6.00 -7.77
N GLN A 330 -11.61 7.33 -7.92
CA GLN A 330 -12.27 8.25 -6.98
C GLN A 330 -13.79 8.09 -6.97
N GLU A 331 -14.44 7.86 -8.11
CA GLU A 331 -15.90 7.76 -8.20
C GLU A 331 -16.42 6.32 -8.05
N ARG A 332 -15.54 5.31 -8.01
CA ARG A 332 -15.82 3.86 -7.96
C ARG A 332 -16.73 3.37 -9.11
N LEU A 333 -16.39 3.77 -10.33
CA LEU A 333 -17.10 3.43 -11.57
C LEU A 333 -16.10 3.03 -12.66
N VAL A 334 -16.25 1.85 -13.28
CA VAL A 334 -15.42 1.44 -14.44
C VAL A 334 -15.95 2.01 -15.77
N ASP A 335 -17.27 2.19 -15.85
CA ASP A 335 -18.03 2.82 -16.92
C ASP A 335 -19.34 3.44 -16.35
N ASP A 336 -20.35 3.65 -17.18
CA ASP A 336 -21.67 4.20 -16.79
C ASP A 336 -22.72 3.15 -16.37
N GLY A 337 -22.38 1.86 -16.35
CA GLY A 337 -23.30 0.75 -16.09
C GLY A 337 -24.18 0.37 -17.30
N SER A 338 -23.77 0.72 -18.54
CA SER A 338 -24.53 0.42 -19.77
C SER A 338 -24.23 -0.91 -20.46
N GLY A 339 -23.18 -1.62 -20.03
CA GLY A 339 -22.76 -2.91 -20.56
C GLY A 339 -23.79 -4.04 -20.40
N GLN A 340 -23.48 -5.18 -21.02
CA GLN A 340 -24.35 -6.36 -20.96
C GLN A 340 -24.21 -7.05 -19.61
N LYS A 341 -25.32 -7.59 -19.08
CA LYS A 341 -25.32 -8.39 -17.84
C LYS A 341 -26.11 -9.68 -18.00
N GLN A 342 -25.58 -10.74 -17.41
CA GLN A 342 -26.29 -12.00 -17.14
C GLN A 342 -26.39 -12.14 -15.63
N VAL A 343 -27.55 -12.60 -15.14
CA VAL A 343 -27.86 -12.71 -13.70
C VAL A 343 -28.33 -14.13 -13.43
N TRP A 344 -27.70 -14.80 -12.47
CA TRP A 344 -28.12 -16.10 -11.97
C TRP A 344 -28.37 -16.03 -10.46
N ARG A 345 -29.29 -16.86 -9.98
CA ARG A 345 -29.53 -17.16 -8.57
C ARG A 345 -29.00 -18.57 -8.31
N ILE A 346 -28.47 -18.79 -7.11
CA ILE A 346 -28.12 -20.14 -6.66
C ILE A 346 -29.39 -20.85 -6.15
N GLU A 347 -29.70 -22.01 -6.72
CA GLU A 347 -30.78 -22.90 -6.28
C GLU A 347 -30.27 -24.34 -6.24
N SER A 348 -30.45 -25.03 -5.10
CA SER A 348 -30.00 -26.43 -4.96
C SER A 348 -28.52 -26.64 -5.31
N LEU A 349 -27.70 -25.61 -5.01
CA LEU A 349 -26.26 -25.50 -5.31
C LEU A 349 -25.88 -25.27 -6.79
N GLU A 350 -26.85 -25.14 -7.69
CA GLU A 350 -26.66 -24.87 -9.12
C GLU A 350 -27.05 -23.43 -9.52
N MET A 351 -26.55 -22.97 -10.67
CA MET A 351 -26.91 -21.66 -11.24
C MET A 351 -28.23 -21.73 -12.02
N VAL A 352 -29.21 -20.94 -11.62
CA VAL A 352 -30.48 -20.76 -12.34
C VAL A 352 -30.58 -19.31 -12.84
N GLU A 353 -30.83 -19.14 -14.14
CA GLU A 353 -30.93 -17.80 -14.76
C GLU A 353 -32.12 -17.01 -14.19
N VAL A 354 -31.88 -15.75 -13.84
CA VAL A 354 -32.90 -14.83 -13.33
C VAL A 354 -33.55 -14.11 -14.50
N ASP A 355 -34.88 -14.19 -14.51
CA ASP A 355 -35.80 -13.54 -15.45
C ASP A 355 -35.41 -12.05 -15.67
N PRO A 356 -35.25 -11.55 -16.92
CA PRO A 356 -34.86 -10.16 -17.18
C PRO A 356 -35.76 -9.10 -16.53
N GLU A 357 -37.05 -9.39 -16.32
CA GLU A 357 -37.97 -8.50 -15.59
C GLU A 357 -37.63 -8.37 -14.10
N MET A 358 -36.92 -9.36 -13.54
CA MET A 358 -36.46 -9.41 -12.15
C MET A 358 -35.03 -8.87 -11.96
N HIS A 359 -34.35 -8.37 -13.01
CA HIS A 359 -32.99 -7.82 -12.89
C HIS A 359 -32.98 -6.52 -12.08
N GLY A 360 -32.40 -6.57 -10.88
CA GLY A 360 -32.36 -5.47 -9.92
C GLY A 360 -33.08 -5.78 -8.60
N TYR A 361 -33.85 -6.87 -8.56
CA TYR A 361 -34.60 -7.31 -7.38
C TYR A 361 -33.85 -8.44 -6.65
N PHE A 362 -33.29 -8.13 -5.49
CA PHE A 362 -32.45 -9.03 -4.68
C PHE A 362 -33.16 -9.41 -3.39
N TYR A 363 -33.06 -10.68 -3.00
CA TYR A 363 -33.73 -11.22 -1.82
C TYR A 363 -32.72 -11.69 -0.79
N GLY A 364 -32.87 -11.25 0.46
CA GLY A 364 -31.92 -11.53 1.54
C GLY A 364 -31.71 -13.01 1.89
N GLY A 365 -32.58 -13.93 1.46
CA GLY A 365 -32.42 -15.37 1.60
C GLY A 365 -31.73 -16.08 0.42
N ASP A 366 -31.35 -15.36 -0.64
CA ASP A 366 -30.74 -15.92 -1.85
C ASP A 366 -29.28 -15.45 -2.05
N CYS A 367 -28.48 -16.22 -2.80
CA CYS A 367 -27.21 -15.78 -3.38
C CYS A 367 -27.33 -15.61 -4.90
N TYR A 368 -26.63 -14.61 -5.46
CA TYR A 368 -26.69 -14.27 -6.89
C TYR A 368 -25.30 -14.10 -7.49
N LEU A 369 -25.15 -14.54 -8.75
CA LEU A 369 -23.99 -14.28 -9.60
C LEU A 369 -24.40 -13.33 -10.72
N ILE A 370 -23.62 -12.27 -10.94
CA ILE A 370 -23.88 -11.30 -12.01
C ILE A 370 -22.59 -11.13 -12.82
N LEU A 371 -22.58 -11.67 -14.04
CA LEU A 371 -21.52 -11.40 -15.01
C LEU A 371 -21.89 -10.15 -15.81
N TYR A 372 -21.17 -9.06 -15.55
CA TYR A 372 -21.21 -7.82 -16.32
C TYR A 372 -20.08 -7.81 -17.35
N SER A 373 -20.36 -7.34 -18.56
CA SER A 373 -19.36 -7.22 -19.64
C SER A 373 -19.46 -5.87 -20.36
N TYR A 374 -18.30 -5.24 -20.57
CA TYR A 374 -18.15 -3.87 -21.04
C TYR A 374 -16.96 -3.74 -22.00
N ASP A 375 -17.12 -2.95 -23.06
CA ASP A 375 -16.03 -2.72 -24.02
C ASP A 375 -15.12 -1.59 -23.57
N VAL A 376 -13.81 -1.81 -23.70
CA VAL A 376 -12.79 -0.77 -23.62
C VAL A 376 -11.89 -0.89 -24.84
N ASN A 377 -11.97 0.10 -25.73
CA ASN A 377 -11.14 0.18 -26.95
C ASN A 377 -11.20 -1.08 -27.86
N GLY A 378 -12.37 -1.71 -27.99
CA GLY A 378 -12.56 -2.92 -28.77
C GLY A 378 -12.10 -4.22 -28.07
N ARG A 379 -11.83 -4.17 -26.77
CA ARG A 379 -11.64 -5.34 -25.91
C ARG A 379 -12.83 -5.47 -24.96
N ASN A 380 -13.44 -6.65 -24.93
CA ASN A 380 -14.48 -6.96 -23.96
C ASN A 380 -13.85 -7.30 -22.60
N ASN A 381 -14.28 -6.64 -21.54
CA ASN A 381 -13.81 -6.81 -20.17
C ASN A 381 -14.96 -7.29 -19.28
N TYR A 382 -14.65 -7.97 -18.18
CA TYR A 382 -15.63 -8.69 -17.37
C TYR A 382 -15.54 -8.34 -15.88
N ILE A 383 -16.69 -8.17 -15.22
CA ILE A 383 -16.80 -8.14 -13.76
C ILE A 383 -17.81 -9.21 -13.33
N LEU A 384 -17.42 -10.05 -12.38
CA LEU A 384 -18.26 -11.10 -11.82
C LEU A 384 -18.60 -10.77 -10.37
N TYR A 385 -19.82 -10.26 -10.14
CA TYR A 385 -20.32 -9.98 -8.80
C TYR A 385 -20.91 -11.24 -8.17
N MET A 386 -20.52 -11.50 -6.92
CA MET A 386 -21.13 -12.48 -6.02
C MET A 386 -21.92 -11.71 -4.95
N TRP A 387 -23.24 -11.57 -5.13
CA TRP A 387 -24.08 -10.92 -4.13
C TRP A 387 -24.61 -11.94 -3.11
N LYS A 388 -24.39 -11.66 -1.83
CA LYS A 388 -24.68 -12.52 -0.69
C LYS A 388 -25.80 -11.92 0.17
N GLY A 389 -26.98 -12.54 0.14
CA GLY A 389 -28.07 -12.24 1.06
C GLY A 389 -27.68 -12.48 2.52
N ARG A 390 -28.25 -11.68 3.45
CA ARG A 390 -27.95 -11.77 4.89
C ARG A 390 -28.37 -13.11 5.53
N HIS A 391 -29.41 -13.72 5.00
CA HIS A 391 -30.02 -14.96 5.50
C HIS A 391 -29.85 -16.14 4.53
N ALA A 392 -29.07 -15.97 3.46
CA ALA A 392 -28.74 -17.06 2.54
C ALA A 392 -27.94 -18.14 3.27
N SER A 393 -28.21 -19.42 2.97
CA SER A 393 -27.63 -20.53 3.72
C SER A 393 -26.15 -20.74 3.36
N GLN A 394 -25.36 -21.24 4.32
CA GLN A 394 -23.91 -21.33 4.19
C GLN A 394 -23.45 -22.24 3.04
N ASP A 395 -24.24 -23.26 2.70
CA ASP A 395 -24.05 -24.12 1.53
C ASP A 395 -24.29 -23.37 0.21
N GLU A 396 -25.29 -22.49 0.13
CA GLU A 396 -25.54 -21.65 -1.04
C GLU A 396 -24.51 -20.52 -1.20
N VAL A 397 -24.03 -19.94 -0.10
CA VAL A 397 -22.87 -19.03 -0.11
C VAL A 397 -21.62 -19.74 -0.65
N THR A 398 -21.43 -21.01 -0.26
CA THR A 398 -20.30 -21.84 -0.72
C THR A 398 -20.44 -22.23 -2.19
N ALA A 399 -21.65 -22.60 -2.63
CA ALA A 399 -21.95 -22.88 -4.03
C ALA A 399 -21.82 -21.63 -4.91
N CYS A 400 -22.24 -20.45 -4.44
CA CYS A 400 -22.03 -19.18 -5.13
C CYS A 400 -20.54 -18.94 -5.43
N ALA A 401 -19.68 -19.11 -4.42
CA ALA A 401 -18.23 -18.97 -4.59
C ALA A 401 -17.62 -20.05 -5.51
N TYR A 402 -18.11 -21.30 -5.45
CA TYR A 402 -17.66 -22.38 -6.33
C TYR A 402 -18.04 -22.13 -7.80
N GLN A 403 -19.32 -21.80 -8.06
CA GLN A 403 -19.84 -21.50 -9.39
C GLN A 403 -19.20 -20.22 -9.97
N ALA A 404 -18.83 -19.25 -9.14
CA ALA A 404 -18.04 -18.09 -9.56
C ALA A 404 -16.68 -18.48 -10.14
N VAL A 405 -15.97 -19.43 -9.51
CA VAL A 405 -14.70 -19.97 -10.05
C VAL A 405 -14.91 -20.71 -11.39
N THR A 406 -16.05 -21.39 -11.56
CA THR A 406 -16.41 -22.03 -12.83
C THR A 406 -16.63 -21.00 -13.95
N LEU A 407 -17.42 -19.94 -13.70
CA LEU A 407 -17.62 -18.84 -14.66
C LEU A 407 -16.31 -18.12 -14.99
N ASP A 408 -15.48 -17.87 -13.97
CA ASP A 408 -14.17 -17.25 -14.12
C ASP A 408 -13.25 -18.03 -15.07
N GLN A 409 -13.19 -19.35 -14.90
CA GLN A 409 -12.42 -20.24 -15.78
C GLN A 409 -12.97 -20.29 -17.21
N GLN A 410 -14.30 -20.29 -17.38
CA GLN A 410 -14.95 -20.22 -18.70
C GLN A 410 -14.59 -18.93 -19.44
N HIS A 411 -14.44 -17.81 -18.71
CA HIS A 411 -13.95 -16.53 -19.23
C HIS A 411 -12.41 -16.40 -19.18
N GLY A 412 -11.68 -17.52 -19.23
CA GLY A 412 -10.22 -17.54 -19.36
C GLY A 412 -9.46 -16.94 -18.17
N GLY A 413 -10.10 -16.88 -17.00
CA GLY A 413 -9.56 -16.23 -15.81
C GLY A 413 -9.54 -14.70 -15.86
N GLN A 414 -10.19 -14.06 -16.84
CA GLN A 414 -10.20 -12.61 -17.02
C GLN A 414 -11.12 -11.80 -16.07
N PRO A 415 -12.26 -12.32 -15.55
CA PRO A 415 -13.17 -11.51 -14.74
C PRO A 415 -12.55 -10.96 -13.45
N VAL A 416 -12.78 -9.66 -13.21
CA VAL A 416 -12.61 -9.04 -11.89
C VAL A 416 -13.75 -9.54 -11.00
N GLN A 417 -13.44 -10.24 -9.92
CA GLN A 417 -14.44 -10.85 -9.06
C GLN A 417 -14.76 -9.95 -7.87
N VAL A 418 -16.03 -9.73 -7.55
CA VAL A 418 -16.44 -8.79 -6.48
C VAL A 418 -17.40 -9.47 -5.51
N ILE A 419 -16.97 -9.63 -4.26
CA ILE A 419 -17.82 -10.13 -3.18
C ILE A 419 -18.62 -8.94 -2.62
N VAL A 420 -19.96 -9.02 -2.71
CA VAL A 420 -20.88 -7.99 -2.22
C VAL A 420 -21.81 -8.58 -1.17
N SER A 421 -21.73 -8.06 0.05
CA SER A 421 -22.70 -8.36 1.09
C SER A 421 -23.91 -7.44 1.01
N MET A 422 -25.10 -7.99 1.27
CA MET A 422 -26.36 -7.25 1.37
C MET A 422 -26.27 -5.98 2.24
N GLY A 423 -26.53 -4.83 1.63
CA GLY A 423 -26.45 -3.49 2.22
C GLY A 423 -25.14 -2.73 1.92
N LYS A 424 -24.11 -3.44 1.42
CA LYS A 424 -22.76 -2.92 1.13
C LYS A 424 -22.47 -2.81 -0.37
N GLU A 425 -23.51 -2.65 -1.17
CA GLU A 425 -23.45 -2.55 -2.64
C GLU A 425 -22.47 -1.45 -3.11
N PRO A 426 -21.42 -1.79 -3.89
CA PRO A 426 -20.55 -0.80 -4.54
C PRO A 426 -21.34 0.10 -5.51
N ARG A 427 -20.87 1.33 -5.73
CA ARG A 427 -21.50 2.28 -6.67
C ARG A 427 -21.73 1.68 -8.06
N HIS A 428 -20.72 1.07 -8.65
CA HIS A 428 -20.88 0.41 -9.96
C HIS A 428 -21.93 -0.71 -9.95
N PHE A 429 -22.06 -1.47 -8.86
CA PHE A 429 -23.09 -2.51 -8.75
C PHE A 429 -24.52 -1.94 -8.67
N MET A 430 -24.69 -0.72 -8.16
CA MET A 430 -25.97 0.00 -8.23
C MET A 430 -26.20 0.59 -9.64
N ALA A 431 -25.14 1.09 -10.30
CA ALA A 431 -25.21 1.70 -11.62
C ALA A 431 -25.73 0.74 -12.71
N ILE A 432 -25.31 -0.54 -12.72
CA ILE A 432 -25.76 -1.53 -13.72
C ILE A 432 -27.27 -1.82 -13.67
N PHE A 433 -27.97 -1.41 -12.61
CA PHE A 433 -29.43 -1.48 -12.47
C PHE A 433 -30.14 -0.12 -12.64
N ARG A 434 -29.39 0.97 -12.90
CA ARG A 434 -29.92 2.30 -13.28
C ARG A 434 -31.06 2.80 -12.40
N GLY A 435 -30.90 2.72 -11.07
CA GLY A 435 -31.88 3.17 -10.09
C GLY A 435 -33.07 2.22 -9.89
N LYS A 436 -32.99 0.97 -10.38
CA LYS A 436 -33.99 -0.10 -10.15
C LYS A 436 -33.56 -1.13 -9.11
N MET A 437 -32.56 -0.81 -8.27
CA MET A 437 -32.06 -1.76 -7.28
C MET A 437 -32.97 -1.81 -6.03
N VAL A 438 -33.63 -2.94 -5.83
CA VAL A 438 -34.51 -3.22 -4.69
C VAL A 438 -34.01 -4.45 -3.94
N ILE A 439 -33.83 -4.31 -2.63
CA ILE A 439 -33.32 -5.36 -1.75
C ILE A 439 -34.41 -5.69 -0.73
N PHE A 440 -34.96 -6.90 -0.79
CA PHE A 440 -35.84 -7.45 0.23
C PHE A 440 -35.02 -8.00 1.40
N GLU A 441 -35.49 -7.81 2.63
CA GLU A 441 -34.73 -8.15 3.84
C GLU A 441 -34.53 -9.66 3.97
N GLY A 442 -35.50 -10.44 3.48
CA GLY A 442 -35.45 -11.90 3.47
C GLY A 442 -36.36 -12.51 2.42
N GLY A 443 -36.70 -13.78 2.63
CA GLY A 443 -37.41 -14.62 1.66
C GLY A 443 -36.59 -14.90 0.40
N THR A 444 -37.27 -15.39 -0.64
CA THR A 444 -36.64 -15.85 -1.88
C THR A 444 -37.44 -15.48 -3.12
N SER A 445 -36.76 -15.39 -4.27
CA SER A 445 -37.36 -15.21 -5.60
C SER A 445 -37.60 -16.53 -6.37
N ARG A 446 -37.48 -17.68 -5.70
CA ARG A 446 -37.64 -19.02 -6.28
C ARG A 446 -39.08 -19.35 -6.67
N LYS A 447 -39.28 -19.75 -7.93
CA LYS A 447 -40.59 -20.20 -8.46
C LYS A 447 -41.06 -21.53 -7.81
N SER A 448 -40.15 -22.27 -7.16
CA SER A 448 -40.37 -23.56 -6.49
C SER A 448 -40.77 -23.45 -5.00
N ALA A 449 -40.48 -22.32 -4.35
CA ALA A 449 -40.69 -22.11 -2.91
C ALA A 449 -41.39 -20.75 -2.64
N PRO A 450 -42.67 -20.58 -3.02
CA PRO A 450 -43.40 -19.34 -2.80
C PRO A 450 -43.73 -19.14 -1.32
N GLU A 451 -42.94 -18.32 -0.63
CA GLU A 451 -43.28 -17.82 0.70
C GLU A 451 -44.46 -16.82 0.63
N PRO A 452 -45.34 -16.78 1.66
CA PRO A 452 -46.41 -15.79 1.72
C PRO A 452 -45.81 -14.38 1.89
N GLU A 453 -46.16 -13.43 0.99
CA GLU A 453 -45.73 -12.03 1.12
C GLU A 453 -46.17 -11.46 2.50
N PRO A 454 -45.27 -10.80 3.26
CA PRO A 454 -45.63 -10.18 4.53
C PRO A 454 -46.77 -9.16 4.37
N PRO A 455 -47.73 -9.09 5.32
CA PRO A 455 -48.93 -8.24 5.20
C PRO A 455 -48.62 -6.73 5.26
N VAL A 456 -47.43 -6.38 5.77
CA VAL A 456 -46.88 -5.02 5.81
C VAL A 456 -45.40 -5.12 5.44
N ARG A 457 -44.92 -4.25 4.55
CA ARG A 457 -43.49 -4.15 4.15
C ARG A 457 -43.09 -2.67 4.07
N LEU A 458 -41.99 -2.29 4.69
CA LEU A 458 -41.46 -0.91 4.66
C LEU A 458 -40.12 -0.90 3.92
N PHE A 459 -39.94 -0.01 2.96
CA PHE A 459 -38.69 0.15 2.21
C PHE A 459 -38.14 1.56 2.43
N GLN A 460 -36.87 1.65 2.81
CA GLN A 460 -36.07 2.87 2.79
C GLN A 460 -35.46 3.04 1.39
N ILE A 461 -35.83 4.11 0.69
CA ILE A 461 -35.27 4.51 -0.60
C ILE A 461 -34.30 5.67 -0.35
N CYS A 462 -33.01 5.39 -0.48
CA CYS A 462 -31.94 6.35 -0.23
C CYS A 462 -31.01 6.51 -1.44
N GLY A 463 -30.56 7.73 -1.71
CA GLY A 463 -29.75 8.04 -2.88
C GLY A 463 -29.64 9.53 -3.20
N SER A 464 -28.94 9.85 -4.28
CA SER A 464 -28.83 11.22 -4.82
C SER A 464 -28.63 11.27 -6.33
N HIS A 465 -28.66 10.11 -7.01
CA HIS A 465 -28.45 9.95 -8.45
C HIS A 465 -28.85 8.52 -8.87
N PRO A 466 -29.36 8.26 -10.09
CA PRO A 466 -29.68 6.90 -10.54
C PRO A 466 -28.54 5.87 -10.52
N THR A 467 -27.29 6.28 -10.33
CA THR A 467 -26.13 5.37 -10.14
C THR A 467 -25.79 5.07 -8.67
N ASN A 468 -26.49 5.66 -7.70
CA ASN A 468 -26.30 5.39 -6.28
C ASN A 468 -27.60 5.20 -5.46
N SER A 469 -28.77 5.41 -6.06
CA SER A 469 -30.07 5.18 -5.42
C SER A 469 -30.40 3.68 -5.30
N LYS A 470 -30.79 3.24 -4.10
CA LYS A 470 -31.31 1.89 -3.83
C LYS A 470 -32.48 1.91 -2.85
N ALA A 471 -33.37 0.93 -2.98
CA ALA A 471 -34.43 0.65 -2.01
C ALA A 471 -34.06 -0.58 -1.19
N ILE A 472 -34.13 -0.48 0.14
CA ILE A 472 -33.87 -1.59 1.07
C ILE A 472 -35.09 -1.78 1.96
N GLU A 473 -35.60 -3.00 2.05
CA GLU A 473 -36.62 -3.36 3.03
C GLU A 473 -36.06 -3.27 4.45
N VAL A 474 -36.81 -2.62 5.33
CA VAL A 474 -36.47 -2.38 6.73
C VAL A 474 -37.64 -2.81 7.62
N PRO A 475 -37.43 -3.06 8.93
CA PRO A 475 -38.52 -3.39 9.84
C PRO A 475 -39.61 -2.33 9.79
N ALA A 476 -40.87 -2.75 9.64
CA ALA A 476 -42.04 -1.86 9.53
C ALA A 476 -42.41 -1.23 10.90
N LEU A 477 -41.54 -0.35 11.37
CA LEU A 477 -41.58 0.33 12.67
C LEU A 477 -41.29 1.81 12.46
N VAL A 478 -41.90 2.70 13.24
CA VAL A 478 -41.60 4.15 13.18
C VAL A 478 -40.11 4.44 13.38
N ALA A 479 -39.43 3.70 14.25
CA ALA A 479 -38.00 3.87 14.52
C ALA A 479 -37.09 3.63 13.30
N SER A 480 -37.59 3.00 12.24
CA SER A 480 -36.88 2.80 10.97
C SER A 480 -36.93 4.03 10.05
N LEU A 481 -37.82 5.00 10.30
CA LEU A 481 -37.97 6.20 9.46
C LEU A 481 -36.77 7.15 9.61
N ASN A 482 -36.45 7.86 8.52
CA ASN A 482 -35.40 8.87 8.47
C ASN A 482 -35.84 10.07 7.63
N SER A 483 -35.87 11.26 8.23
CA SER A 483 -36.27 12.52 7.58
C SER A 483 -35.42 12.89 6.37
N ASN A 484 -34.25 12.27 6.20
CA ASN A 484 -33.34 12.54 5.09
C ASN A 484 -33.65 11.75 3.81
N ASP A 485 -34.42 10.66 3.90
CA ASP A 485 -34.63 9.72 2.79
C ASP A 485 -36.14 9.62 2.41
N VAL A 486 -36.49 8.77 1.44
CA VAL A 486 -37.89 8.45 1.09
C VAL A 486 -38.26 7.07 1.62
N PHE A 487 -39.52 6.86 2.03
CA PHE A 487 -40.01 5.56 2.48
C PHE A 487 -41.27 5.12 1.72
N LEU A 488 -41.36 3.83 1.43
CA LEU A 488 -42.51 3.17 0.82
C LEU A 488 -43.06 2.12 1.78
N LEU A 489 -44.28 2.31 2.25
CA LEU A 489 -44.99 1.39 3.13
C LEU A 489 -46.10 0.67 2.36
N LYS A 490 -45.88 -0.62 2.03
CA LYS A 490 -46.91 -1.51 1.50
C LYS A 490 -47.73 -2.06 2.66
N SER A 491 -49.05 -2.07 2.50
CA SER A 491 -50.01 -2.70 3.41
C SER A 491 -51.12 -3.40 2.62
N GLN A 492 -52.02 -4.11 3.30
CA GLN A 492 -53.25 -4.64 2.68
C GLN A 492 -54.19 -3.53 2.15
N ASN A 493 -54.06 -2.29 2.65
CA ASN A 493 -54.94 -1.17 2.31
C ASN A 493 -54.41 -0.31 1.14
N GLY A 494 -53.18 -0.56 0.68
CA GLY A 494 -52.51 0.24 -0.36
C GLY A 494 -51.03 0.49 -0.06
N ILE A 495 -50.42 1.39 -0.86
CA ILE A 495 -49.06 1.88 -0.68
C ILE A 495 -49.08 3.33 -0.21
N TYR A 496 -48.29 3.64 0.82
CA TYR A 496 -47.96 5.00 1.22
C TYR A 496 -46.53 5.36 0.83
N LEU A 497 -46.35 6.49 0.14
CA LEU A 497 -45.04 7.08 -0.18
C LEU A 497 -44.81 8.28 0.75
N TRP A 498 -43.99 8.07 1.77
CA TRP A 498 -43.63 9.07 2.77
C TRP A 498 -42.34 9.79 2.37
N TYR A 499 -42.41 11.11 2.21
CA TYR A 499 -41.29 11.96 1.81
C TYR A 499 -40.73 12.73 3.01
N GLY A 500 -39.57 12.30 3.50
CA GLY A 500 -38.81 13.02 4.53
C GLY A 500 -38.40 14.43 4.08
N LYS A 501 -38.29 15.40 5.00
CA LYS A 501 -37.99 16.82 4.71
C LYS A 501 -36.66 17.05 4.00
N GLY A 502 -35.70 16.14 4.14
CA GLY A 502 -34.39 16.16 3.48
C GLY A 502 -34.32 15.40 2.15
N SER A 503 -35.35 14.63 1.79
CA SER A 503 -35.34 13.76 0.61
C SER A 503 -35.12 14.50 -0.71
N SER A 504 -34.33 13.89 -1.60
CA SER A 504 -34.00 14.36 -2.94
C SER A 504 -35.13 14.17 -3.96
N GLY A 505 -34.93 14.69 -5.18
CA GLY A 505 -35.83 14.40 -6.31
C GLY A 505 -35.70 12.97 -6.83
N ASP A 506 -34.47 12.45 -6.88
CA ASP A 506 -34.14 11.12 -7.43
C ASP A 506 -34.68 9.98 -6.57
N GLU A 507 -34.64 10.11 -5.24
CA GLU A 507 -35.28 9.14 -4.33
C GLU A 507 -36.80 9.10 -4.52
N ARG A 508 -37.44 10.25 -4.74
CA ARG A 508 -38.89 10.34 -4.99
C ARG A 508 -39.29 9.82 -6.37
N ALA A 509 -38.39 9.88 -7.35
CA ALA A 509 -38.56 9.24 -8.65
C ALA A 509 -38.43 7.71 -8.53
N MET A 510 -37.37 7.23 -7.89
CA MET A 510 -37.16 5.81 -7.62
C MET A 510 -38.32 5.20 -6.82
N ALA A 511 -38.83 5.91 -5.81
CA ALA A 511 -39.95 5.44 -4.99
C ALA A 511 -41.20 5.07 -5.82
N LYS A 512 -41.44 5.74 -6.95
CA LYS A 512 -42.56 5.44 -7.87
C LYS A 512 -42.28 4.23 -8.77
N GLU A 513 -41.05 4.08 -9.26
CA GLU A 513 -40.63 2.86 -9.96
C GLU A 513 -40.82 1.63 -9.04
N VAL A 514 -40.39 1.74 -7.78
CA VAL A 514 -40.54 0.65 -6.78
C VAL A 514 -42.01 0.43 -6.43
N ALA A 515 -42.82 1.47 -6.25
CA ALA A 515 -44.26 1.34 -5.98
C ALA A 515 -45.02 0.62 -7.11
N SER A 516 -44.75 0.95 -8.37
CA SER A 516 -45.41 0.31 -9.52
C SER A 516 -45.18 -1.21 -9.56
N PHE A 517 -43.97 -1.68 -9.20
CA PHE A 517 -43.63 -3.09 -9.10
C PHE A 517 -44.20 -3.75 -7.83
N VAL A 518 -43.88 -3.19 -6.66
CA VAL A 518 -44.20 -3.76 -5.33
C VAL A 518 -45.71 -3.76 -5.05
N GLY A 519 -46.44 -2.80 -5.61
CA GLY A 519 -47.88 -2.62 -5.43
C GLY A 519 -48.78 -3.42 -6.36
N ARG A 520 -48.27 -3.90 -7.50
CA ARG A 520 -49.03 -4.67 -8.52
C ARG A 520 -50.39 -4.03 -8.92
N GLY A 521 -50.48 -2.69 -8.91
CA GLY A 521 -51.72 -1.95 -9.19
C GLY A 521 -52.56 -1.52 -7.96
N SER A 522 -52.03 -1.65 -6.74
CA SER A 522 -52.59 -1.02 -5.54
C SER A 522 -52.65 0.52 -5.65
N SER A 523 -53.54 1.18 -4.92
CA SER A 523 -53.55 2.65 -4.80
C SER A 523 -52.32 3.18 -4.06
N GLU A 524 -51.69 4.20 -4.64
CA GLU A 524 -50.56 4.94 -4.07
C GLU A 524 -51.04 6.26 -3.45
N GLU A 525 -50.72 6.50 -2.18
CA GLU A 525 -50.94 7.78 -1.50
C GLU A 525 -49.59 8.42 -1.16
N VAL A 526 -49.38 9.68 -1.56
CA VAL A 526 -48.13 10.43 -1.33
C VAL A 526 -48.30 11.42 -0.20
N MET A 527 -47.45 11.35 0.82
CA MET A 527 -47.48 12.22 2.00
C MET A 527 -46.11 12.83 2.30
N ALA A 528 -46.11 14.08 2.76
CA ALA A 528 -44.91 14.74 3.28
C ALA A 528 -44.78 14.50 4.79
N GLU A 529 -43.54 14.45 5.29
CA GLU A 529 -43.26 14.36 6.73
C GLU A 529 -43.94 15.48 7.53
N GLY A 530 -44.78 15.09 8.49
CA GLY A 530 -45.67 15.96 9.27
C GLY A 530 -47.10 16.09 8.74
N GLN A 531 -47.45 15.42 7.64
CA GLN A 531 -48.80 15.38 7.03
C GLN A 531 -49.35 13.95 6.94
N GLU A 532 -48.86 13.02 7.75
CA GLU A 532 -49.22 11.61 7.67
C GLU A 532 -50.59 11.32 8.33
N PRO A 533 -51.44 10.45 7.72
CA PRO A 533 -52.71 10.04 8.29
C PRO A 533 -52.53 9.17 9.55
N TYR A 534 -53.60 8.95 10.32
CA TYR A 534 -53.55 8.16 11.55
C TYR A 534 -53.20 6.68 11.24
N GLU A 535 -53.78 6.17 10.16
CA GLU A 535 -53.67 4.81 9.65
C GLU A 535 -52.20 4.45 9.30
N PHE A 536 -51.43 5.41 8.76
CA PHE A 536 -49.99 5.23 8.51
C PHE A 536 -49.21 4.98 9.81
N TRP A 537 -49.54 5.71 10.87
CA TRP A 537 -48.91 5.52 12.18
C TRP A 537 -49.37 4.21 12.84
N GLU A 538 -50.64 3.83 12.71
CA GLU A 538 -51.18 2.58 13.24
C GLU A 538 -50.49 1.35 12.63
N ILE A 539 -50.29 1.34 11.30
CA ILE A 539 -49.57 0.27 10.58
C ILE A 539 -48.11 0.13 11.03
N LEU A 540 -47.46 1.22 11.45
CA LEU A 540 -46.07 1.24 11.94
C LEU A 540 -45.94 1.01 13.46
N GLY A 541 -47.01 0.61 14.15
CA GLY A 541 -47.02 0.31 15.59
C GLY A 541 -47.26 1.51 16.51
N GLY A 542 -47.77 2.62 15.98
CA GLY A 542 -48.04 3.87 16.71
C GLY A 542 -46.93 4.92 16.55
N LYS A 543 -47.30 6.20 16.65
CA LYS A 543 -46.37 7.33 16.42
C LYS A 543 -45.31 7.41 17.53
N GLY A 544 -44.03 7.46 17.14
CA GLY A 544 -42.87 7.49 18.03
C GLY A 544 -41.70 8.32 17.46
N PRO A 545 -40.53 8.33 18.13
CA PRO A 545 -39.33 9.02 17.66
C PRO A 545 -38.67 8.27 16.50
N TYR A 546 -38.03 9.02 15.60
CA TYR A 546 -37.29 8.51 14.44
C TYR A 546 -36.17 9.48 14.05
N ALA A 547 -35.28 9.04 13.13
CA ALA A 547 -34.11 9.84 12.76
C ALA A 547 -34.53 11.13 12.01
N SER A 548 -34.14 12.29 12.55
CA SER A 548 -34.57 13.60 12.02
C SER A 548 -33.48 14.67 12.00
N ASP A 549 -32.28 14.36 12.47
CA ASP A 549 -31.10 15.20 12.30
C ASP A 549 -30.77 15.37 10.82
N ARG A 550 -30.41 16.60 10.41
CA ARG A 550 -29.99 16.86 9.03
C ARG A 550 -28.70 16.11 8.73
N ARG A 551 -28.74 15.20 7.75
CA ARG A 551 -27.56 14.54 7.19
C ARG A 551 -26.65 15.61 6.60
N LEU A 552 -25.59 15.96 7.34
CA LEU A 552 -24.41 16.56 6.73
C LEU A 552 -24.01 15.64 5.57
N GLN A 553 -23.86 16.20 4.36
CA GLN A 553 -23.44 15.43 3.20
C GLN A 553 -22.20 14.63 3.58
N GLN A 554 -22.28 13.32 3.38
CA GLN A 554 -21.37 12.35 3.96
C GLN A 554 -19.95 12.68 3.51
N VAL A 555 -19.16 13.26 4.43
CA VAL A 555 -17.79 13.67 4.16
C VAL A 555 -17.06 12.46 3.62
N THR A 556 -16.50 12.58 2.43
CA THR A 556 -15.49 11.64 1.94
C THR A 556 -14.32 11.78 2.88
N LEU A 557 -14.28 10.93 3.92
CA LEU A 557 -13.21 10.93 4.89
C LEU A 557 -11.90 10.70 4.12
N ASP A 558 -10.92 11.59 4.34
CA ASP A 558 -9.68 11.65 3.59
C ASP A 558 -8.73 10.50 4.00
N HIS A 559 -9.16 9.30 3.67
CA HIS A 559 -8.47 8.05 3.90
C HIS A 559 -7.63 7.73 2.67
N GLN A 560 -6.35 8.06 2.74
CA GLN A 560 -5.39 7.68 1.71
C GLN A 560 -5.35 6.15 1.57
N PRO A 561 -5.27 5.62 0.33
CA PRO A 561 -5.23 4.19 0.09
C PRO A 561 -3.95 3.57 0.69
N ARG A 562 -4.03 2.30 1.10
CA ARG A 562 -2.93 1.57 1.76
C ARG A 562 -2.74 0.21 1.11
N LEU A 563 -1.56 -0.01 0.55
CA LEU A 563 -1.16 -1.29 -0.05
C LEU A 563 -0.46 -2.17 1.00
N PHE A 564 -0.71 -3.48 0.96
CA PHE A 564 -0.08 -4.48 1.81
C PHE A 564 0.37 -5.68 0.97
N GLU A 565 1.57 -6.19 1.26
CA GLU A 565 2.11 -7.46 0.75
C GLU A 565 1.57 -8.60 1.64
N CYS A 566 0.84 -9.56 1.05
CA CYS A 566 0.19 -10.67 1.77
C CYS A 566 0.79 -12.01 1.33
N SER A 567 1.67 -12.57 2.17
CA SER A 567 2.55 -13.68 1.82
C SER A 567 2.56 -14.78 2.90
N ASN A 568 2.71 -16.05 2.50
CA ASN A 568 2.86 -17.18 3.43
C ASN A 568 4.31 -17.67 3.61
N LYS A 569 5.27 -17.04 2.92
CA LYS A 569 6.70 -17.42 2.81
C LYS A 569 7.46 -17.48 4.15
N THR A 570 6.85 -17.08 5.27
CA THR A 570 7.37 -17.23 6.66
C THR A 570 6.82 -18.45 7.41
N GLY A 571 6.10 -19.36 6.75
CA GLY A 571 5.42 -20.50 7.40
C GLY A 571 4.16 -20.09 8.19
N LYS A 572 3.73 -18.84 8.02
CA LYS A 572 2.48 -18.23 8.48
C LYS A 572 2.11 -17.14 7.47
N PHE A 573 0.83 -17.01 7.16
CA PHE A 573 0.32 -15.92 6.32
C PHE A 573 0.40 -14.58 7.07
N ILE A 574 1.03 -13.57 6.47
CA ILE A 574 1.22 -12.25 7.07
C ILE A 574 0.98 -11.17 6.02
N ALA A 575 0.14 -10.17 6.36
CA ALA A 575 0.00 -8.92 5.62
C ALA A 575 0.98 -7.88 6.17
N THR A 576 1.72 -7.17 5.30
CA THR A 576 2.61 -6.07 5.73
C THR A 576 2.52 -4.86 4.81
N GLU A 577 2.46 -3.67 5.39
CA GLU A 577 2.22 -2.42 4.65
C GLU A 577 3.38 -2.03 3.70
N VAL A 578 2.99 -1.48 2.55
CA VAL A 578 3.80 -0.84 1.52
C VAL A 578 3.40 0.62 1.44
N THR A 579 4.36 1.53 1.63
CA THR A 579 4.11 2.97 1.79
C THR A 579 4.65 3.75 0.60
N GLN A 580 3.89 4.75 0.13
CA GLN A 580 4.15 5.47 -1.13
C GLN A 580 4.33 4.49 -2.31
N PHE A 581 3.38 3.57 -2.45
CA PHE A 581 3.43 2.47 -3.41
C PHE A 581 3.29 2.95 -4.86
N THR A 582 3.80 2.11 -5.76
CA THR A 582 3.79 2.27 -7.22
C THR A 582 3.46 0.92 -7.86
N GLN A 583 3.34 0.87 -9.19
CA GLN A 583 3.18 -0.41 -9.90
C GLN A 583 4.44 -1.31 -9.75
N ASP A 584 5.60 -0.79 -9.33
CA ASP A 584 6.81 -1.60 -9.03
C ASP A 584 6.72 -2.36 -7.71
N ASP A 585 5.77 -2.01 -6.84
CA ASP A 585 5.53 -2.70 -5.58
C ASP A 585 4.54 -3.87 -5.70
N LEU A 586 3.89 -4.06 -6.85
CA LEU A 586 3.02 -5.21 -7.13
C LEU A 586 3.87 -6.46 -7.43
N ARG A 587 3.80 -7.45 -6.53
CA ARG A 587 4.60 -8.68 -6.55
C ARG A 587 3.93 -9.78 -7.35
N GLU A 588 4.46 -10.08 -8.54
CA GLU A 588 3.96 -11.17 -9.40
C GLU A 588 3.91 -12.53 -8.69
N ASP A 589 4.73 -12.73 -7.66
CA ASP A 589 4.86 -13.93 -6.82
C ASP A 589 4.13 -13.89 -5.47
N ASP A 590 3.28 -12.89 -5.18
CA ASP A 590 2.47 -12.79 -3.94
C ASP A 590 1.04 -12.28 -4.24
N VAL A 591 0.19 -12.21 -3.21
CA VAL A 591 -1.09 -11.47 -3.27
C VAL A 591 -0.91 -10.12 -2.59
N MET A 592 -1.50 -9.06 -3.16
CA MET A 592 -1.40 -7.69 -2.66
C MET A 592 -2.78 -7.16 -2.26
N LEU A 593 -2.93 -6.68 -1.03
CA LEU A 593 -4.17 -6.11 -0.51
C LEU A 593 -4.10 -4.58 -0.59
N LEU A 594 -4.99 -3.94 -1.37
CA LEU A 594 -5.10 -2.48 -1.47
C LEU A 594 -6.39 -2.03 -0.79
N ASP A 595 -6.28 -1.46 0.41
CA ASP A 595 -7.39 -0.87 1.15
C ASP A 595 -7.66 0.56 0.67
N THR A 596 -8.91 0.83 0.28
CA THR A 596 -9.39 2.17 -0.13
C THR A 596 -10.49 2.71 0.79
N TRP A 597 -10.61 2.12 1.98
CA TRP A 597 -11.63 2.36 3.02
C TRP A 597 -13.05 1.88 2.70
N ASP A 598 -13.66 2.30 1.59
CA ASP A 598 -15.03 1.84 1.23
C ASP A 598 -15.06 0.47 0.54
N GLN A 599 -13.93 0.04 -0.03
CA GLN A 599 -13.73 -1.26 -0.66
C GLN A 599 -12.25 -1.69 -0.51
N VAL A 600 -12.00 -2.99 -0.53
CA VAL A 600 -10.64 -3.55 -0.46
C VAL A 600 -10.38 -4.40 -1.69
N PHE A 601 -9.29 -4.13 -2.41
CA PHE A 601 -8.86 -4.95 -3.53
C PHE A 601 -7.87 -6.03 -3.07
N LEU A 602 -7.97 -7.22 -3.64
CA LEU A 602 -6.97 -8.28 -3.58
C LEU A 602 -6.42 -8.49 -4.99
N TRP A 603 -5.27 -7.89 -5.27
CA TRP A 603 -4.56 -8.08 -6.54
C TRP A 603 -3.71 -9.35 -6.47
N ILE A 604 -3.91 -10.24 -7.43
CA ILE A 604 -3.31 -11.58 -7.47
C ILE A 604 -2.25 -11.61 -8.57
N GLY A 605 -0.99 -11.77 -8.17
CA GLY A 605 0.14 -11.97 -9.08
C GLY A 605 0.04 -13.27 -9.87
N ILE A 606 0.64 -13.31 -11.06
CA ILE A 606 0.55 -14.47 -11.97
C ILE A 606 1.28 -15.70 -11.44
N GLU A 607 2.39 -15.52 -10.71
CA GLU A 607 3.20 -16.57 -10.06
C GLU A 607 2.77 -16.86 -8.60
N ALA A 608 1.88 -16.05 -8.01
CA ALA A 608 1.42 -16.17 -6.61
C ALA A 608 0.87 -17.57 -6.29
N ASN A 609 1.15 -18.11 -5.09
CA ASN A 609 0.92 -19.55 -4.87
C ASN A 609 -0.53 -19.92 -4.52
N ASP A 610 -0.87 -21.19 -4.71
CA ASP A 610 -2.23 -21.71 -4.61
C ASP A 610 -2.85 -21.56 -3.20
N VAL A 611 -2.01 -21.59 -2.15
CA VAL A 611 -2.42 -21.32 -0.77
C VAL A 611 -2.63 -19.82 -0.57
N GLU A 612 -1.74 -18.97 -1.10
CA GLU A 612 -1.90 -17.52 -0.99
C GLU A 612 -3.18 -17.01 -1.66
N ARG A 613 -3.51 -17.55 -2.85
CA ARG A 613 -4.78 -17.26 -3.53
C ARG A 613 -5.98 -17.62 -2.66
N LYS A 614 -5.99 -18.80 -2.05
CA LYS A 614 -7.11 -19.32 -1.23
C LYS A 614 -7.23 -18.63 0.15
N GLU A 615 -6.12 -18.31 0.80
CA GLU A 615 -6.10 -17.67 2.13
C GLU A 615 -6.27 -16.14 2.08
N SER A 616 -6.09 -15.53 0.91
CA SER A 616 -6.20 -14.07 0.72
C SER A 616 -7.56 -13.49 1.16
N VAL A 617 -8.67 -14.10 0.74
CA VAL A 617 -10.03 -13.63 1.09
C VAL A 617 -10.30 -13.76 2.58
N THR A 618 -9.93 -14.90 3.19
CA THR A 618 -10.04 -15.13 4.64
C THR A 618 -9.22 -14.10 5.42
N THR A 619 -7.99 -13.81 4.97
CA THR A 619 -7.14 -12.80 5.62
C THR A 619 -7.67 -11.38 5.39
N CYS A 620 -8.28 -11.07 4.25
CA CYS A 620 -8.92 -9.79 4.00
C CYS A 620 -10.12 -9.55 4.94
N GLN A 621 -10.94 -10.58 5.18
CA GLN A 621 -12.00 -10.51 6.18
C GLN A 621 -11.44 -10.32 7.60
N GLU A 622 -10.35 -11.02 7.95
CA GLU A 622 -9.74 -10.89 9.27
C GLU A 622 -9.05 -9.53 9.46
N TYR A 623 -8.44 -8.98 8.41
CA TYR A 623 -7.96 -7.60 8.35
C TYR A 623 -9.09 -6.61 8.65
N LEU A 624 -10.26 -6.76 8.03
CA LEU A 624 -11.43 -5.92 8.32
C LEU A 624 -11.90 -6.06 9.77
N ARG A 625 -12.04 -7.28 10.29
CA ARG A 625 -12.44 -7.54 11.69
C ARG A 625 -11.47 -6.99 12.73
N THR A 626 -10.17 -7.00 12.42
CA THR A 626 -9.10 -6.59 13.35
C THR A 626 -8.61 -5.16 13.15
N HIS A 627 -9.10 -4.45 12.13
CA HIS A 627 -8.65 -3.09 11.81
C HIS A 627 -8.93 -2.12 12.98
N PRO A 628 -7.93 -1.34 13.46
CA PRO A 628 -8.08 -0.51 14.66
C PRO A 628 -9.19 0.55 14.55
N GLY A 629 -9.43 1.06 13.34
CA GLY A 629 -10.55 1.95 13.04
C GLY A 629 -11.95 1.31 13.07
N SER A 630 -12.11 0.09 13.60
CA SER A 630 -13.39 -0.65 13.68
C SER A 630 -14.10 -0.78 12.32
N ARG A 631 -13.41 -1.39 11.34
CA ARG A 631 -13.95 -1.55 9.98
C ARG A 631 -15.08 -2.56 9.94
N ASP A 632 -15.93 -2.39 8.94
CA ASP A 632 -17.10 -3.23 8.74
C ASP A 632 -16.70 -4.56 8.08
N PRO A 633 -16.96 -5.74 8.67
CA PRO A 633 -16.54 -7.03 8.10
C PRO A 633 -17.20 -7.38 6.77
N ASP A 634 -18.30 -6.71 6.40
CA ASP A 634 -19.00 -6.89 5.12
C ASP A 634 -18.58 -5.84 4.07
N THR A 635 -17.50 -5.08 4.31
CA THR A 635 -16.86 -4.20 3.30
C THR A 635 -16.53 -4.99 2.02
N PRO A 636 -16.88 -4.50 0.81
CA PRO A 636 -16.67 -5.23 -0.43
C PRO A 636 -15.21 -5.61 -0.70
N ILE A 637 -15.03 -6.85 -1.16
CA ILE A 637 -13.71 -7.41 -1.52
C ILE A 637 -13.66 -7.62 -3.04
N ILE A 638 -12.71 -6.97 -3.71
CA ILE A 638 -12.55 -6.98 -5.17
C ILE A 638 -11.28 -7.75 -5.52
N MET A 639 -11.40 -8.98 -6.00
CA MET A 639 -10.27 -9.76 -6.48
C MET A 639 -9.93 -9.37 -7.92
N VAL A 640 -8.72 -8.85 -8.10
CA VAL A 640 -8.12 -8.40 -9.36
C VAL A 640 -6.97 -9.34 -9.70
N LYS A 641 -6.67 -9.53 -10.99
CA LYS A 641 -5.54 -10.36 -11.43
C LYS A 641 -4.58 -9.54 -12.27
N GLN A 642 -3.30 -9.90 -12.20
CA GLN A 642 -2.24 -9.32 -13.01
C GLN A 642 -2.60 -9.26 -14.50
N GLY A 643 -2.57 -8.05 -15.09
CA GLY A 643 -2.89 -7.78 -16.49
C GLY A 643 -4.38 -7.61 -16.81
N PHE A 644 -5.26 -7.71 -15.81
CA PHE A 644 -6.71 -7.52 -15.92
C PHE A 644 -7.23 -6.47 -14.90
N GLU A 645 -6.41 -5.46 -14.63
CA GLU A 645 -6.73 -4.41 -13.65
C GLU A 645 -7.78 -3.42 -14.17
N PRO A 646 -8.89 -3.21 -13.43
CA PRO A 646 -9.89 -2.23 -13.83
C PRO A 646 -9.38 -0.79 -13.58
N PRO A 647 -9.92 0.23 -14.29
CA PRO A 647 -9.60 1.65 -14.04
C PRO A 647 -9.79 2.08 -12.58
N THR A 648 -10.75 1.47 -11.87
CA THR A 648 -11.02 1.68 -10.44
C THR A 648 -9.90 1.21 -9.50
N PHE A 649 -8.98 0.37 -9.98
CA PHE A 649 -7.77 -0.06 -9.27
C PHE A 649 -6.55 0.74 -9.74
N THR A 650 -6.33 0.85 -11.06
CA THR A 650 -5.12 1.46 -11.62
C THR A 650 -5.00 2.95 -11.31
N GLY A 651 -6.12 3.68 -11.18
CA GLY A 651 -6.15 5.08 -10.77
C GLY A 651 -5.68 5.40 -9.35
N TRP A 652 -5.36 4.39 -8.53
CA TRP A 652 -4.69 4.60 -7.24
C TRP A 652 -3.15 4.62 -7.35
N PHE A 653 -2.59 4.33 -8.53
CA PHE A 653 -1.16 4.23 -8.77
C PHE A 653 -0.70 5.35 -9.70
N THR A 654 0.19 6.22 -9.21
CA THR A 654 0.74 7.32 -10.02
C THR A 654 1.52 6.77 -11.22
N ALA A 655 1.16 7.22 -12.42
CA ALA A 655 1.80 6.88 -13.69
C ALA A 655 1.86 5.37 -14.00
N TRP A 656 0.72 4.69 -13.90
CA TRP A 656 0.55 3.29 -14.30
C TRP A 656 0.96 3.04 -15.77
N ASP A 657 1.81 2.04 -16.00
CA ASP A 657 2.18 1.55 -17.32
C ASP A 657 1.37 0.28 -17.67
N PRO A 658 0.40 0.35 -18.62
CA PRO A 658 -0.37 -0.81 -19.06
C PRO A 658 0.44 -1.80 -19.91
N THR A 659 1.67 -1.46 -20.32
CA THR A 659 2.56 -2.32 -21.12
C THR A 659 3.61 -3.06 -20.28
N LYS A 660 3.75 -2.74 -18.98
CA LYS A 660 4.78 -3.25 -18.08
C LYS A 660 5.05 -4.75 -18.20
N TRP A 661 4.04 -5.56 -17.92
CA TRP A 661 4.12 -7.04 -17.95
C TRP A 661 4.18 -7.64 -19.36
N SER A 662 4.23 -6.80 -20.40
CA SER A 662 4.35 -7.20 -21.81
C SER A 662 5.65 -6.76 -22.50
N GLY A 663 6.52 -5.98 -21.82
CA GLY A 663 7.71 -5.39 -22.44
C GLY A 663 8.98 -5.30 -21.59
N GLY A 664 8.96 -5.68 -20.31
CA GLY A 664 10.15 -5.68 -19.46
C GLY A 664 11.19 -6.73 -19.87
N LYS A 665 12.49 -6.36 -19.91
CA LYS A 665 13.58 -7.34 -20.11
C LYS A 665 13.71 -8.24 -18.88
N THR A 666 13.80 -9.54 -19.11
CA THR A 666 13.90 -10.52 -18.01
C THR A 666 15.29 -10.52 -17.37
N TYR A 667 15.42 -11.14 -16.18
CA TYR A 667 16.74 -11.34 -15.54
C TYR A 667 17.71 -12.08 -16.47
N GLU A 668 17.20 -13.06 -17.21
CA GLU A 668 17.95 -13.91 -18.13
C GLU A 668 18.45 -13.08 -19.34
N GLN A 669 17.59 -12.24 -19.93
CA GLN A 669 17.99 -11.31 -20.99
C GLN A 669 18.98 -10.24 -20.50
N LEU A 670 18.79 -9.72 -19.29
CA LEU A 670 19.72 -8.75 -18.67
C LEU A 670 21.08 -9.33 -18.29
N LYS A 671 21.17 -10.67 -18.17
CA LYS A 671 22.38 -11.46 -17.97
C LYS A 671 23.06 -11.77 -19.32
N GLU A 672 22.31 -12.16 -20.34
CA GLU A 672 22.80 -12.29 -21.72
C GLU A 672 23.43 -10.98 -22.23
N GLU A 673 22.84 -9.83 -21.92
CA GLU A 673 23.35 -8.49 -22.28
C GLU A 673 24.69 -8.10 -21.61
N LEU A 674 25.19 -8.88 -20.64
CA LEU A 674 26.49 -8.68 -20.00
C LEU A 674 27.59 -9.61 -20.55
N GLY A 675 27.21 -10.73 -21.17
CA GLY A 675 28.13 -11.70 -21.74
C GLY A 675 29.01 -12.44 -20.73
N GLU A 676 29.93 -13.28 -21.23
CA GLU A 676 30.98 -13.89 -20.41
C GLU A 676 32.16 -12.93 -20.24
N ILE A 677 32.43 -12.49 -19.00
CA ILE A 677 33.63 -11.69 -18.73
C ILE A 677 34.87 -12.58 -18.82
N THR A 678 35.60 -12.41 -19.92
CA THR A 678 36.95 -12.96 -20.09
C THR A 678 37.95 -12.12 -19.30
N LEU A 679 37.91 -12.25 -17.97
CA LEU A 679 38.90 -11.61 -17.09
C LEU A 679 40.32 -11.99 -17.54
N PRO A 680 41.27 -11.04 -17.61
CA PRO A 680 42.67 -11.35 -17.90
C PRO A 680 43.18 -12.40 -16.92
N THR A 681 43.65 -13.54 -17.43
CA THR A 681 43.99 -14.77 -16.66
C THR A 681 45.30 -14.65 -15.87
N LYS A 682 45.56 -13.45 -15.37
CA LYS A 682 46.62 -13.07 -14.45
C LYS A 682 46.05 -12.02 -13.49
N VAL A 683 45.51 -12.50 -12.37
CA VAL A 683 45.73 -11.78 -11.12
C VAL A 683 47.23 -11.92 -10.84
N GLU A 684 48.03 -11.00 -11.38
CA GLU A 684 49.44 -10.93 -10.98
C GLU A 684 49.45 -10.67 -9.48
N SER A 685 50.14 -11.53 -8.73
CA SER A 685 50.23 -11.44 -7.29
C SER A 685 50.66 -10.02 -6.91
N ARG A 686 50.03 -9.41 -5.89
CA ARG A 686 50.37 -8.05 -5.41
C ARG A 686 51.79 -7.93 -4.82
N TYR A 687 52.61 -8.95 -5.02
CA TYR A 687 54.04 -9.05 -4.77
C TYR A 687 54.70 -9.71 -5.99
N LEU A 688 55.79 -9.11 -6.47
CA LEU A 688 56.76 -9.74 -7.38
C LEU A 688 57.27 -11.06 -6.76
N SER A 689 57.71 -12.05 -7.55
CA SER A 689 58.54 -13.11 -6.98
C SER A 689 59.86 -12.53 -6.46
N ASP A 690 60.58 -13.25 -5.59
CA ASP A 690 61.89 -12.74 -5.12
C ASP A 690 62.91 -12.64 -6.26
N GLN A 691 62.76 -13.46 -7.32
CA GLN A 691 63.55 -13.36 -8.55
C GLN A 691 63.20 -12.10 -9.35
N ASP A 692 61.92 -11.87 -9.68
CA ASP A 692 61.50 -10.65 -10.40
C ASP A 692 61.85 -9.38 -9.61
N PHE A 693 61.79 -9.45 -8.27
CA PHE A 693 62.20 -8.36 -7.39
C PHE A 693 63.71 -8.12 -7.51
N GLN A 694 64.54 -9.15 -7.50
CA GLN A 694 65.99 -9.02 -7.66
C GLN A 694 66.37 -8.52 -9.05
N ASP A 695 65.68 -8.96 -10.11
CA ASP A 695 65.93 -8.52 -11.49
C ASP A 695 65.48 -7.07 -11.74
N ILE A 696 64.37 -6.63 -11.13
CA ILE A 696 63.87 -5.25 -11.24
C ILE A 696 64.66 -4.28 -10.35
N PHE A 697 64.99 -4.64 -9.10
CA PHE A 697 65.60 -3.73 -8.14
C PHE A 697 67.14 -3.85 -8.05
N GLY A 698 67.73 -4.97 -8.47
CA GLY A 698 69.17 -5.23 -8.36
C GLY A 698 69.64 -5.67 -6.96
N PHE A 699 68.72 -5.94 -6.05
CA PHE A 699 68.95 -6.29 -4.64
C PHE A 699 67.96 -7.35 -4.18
N SER A 700 68.30 -8.14 -3.16
CA SER A 700 67.34 -9.03 -2.51
C SER A 700 66.23 -8.25 -1.79
N ARG A 701 65.11 -8.92 -1.53
CA ARG A 701 64.00 -8.35 -0.78
C ARG A 701 64.37 -7.99 0.66
N GLU A 702 65.28 -8.76 1.28
CA GLU A 702 65.82 -8.47 2.61
C GLU A 702 66.74 -7.25 2.60
N GLU A 703 67.64 -7.17 1.62
CA GLU A 703 68.53 -6.02 1.42
C GLU A 703 67.73 -4.72 1.23
N PHE A 704 66.70 -4.74 0.37
CA PHE A 704 65.82 -3.59 0.17
C PHE A 704 65.09 -3.18 1.46
N ASN A 705 64.56 -4.15 2.21
CA ASN A 705 63.86 -3.90 3.47
C ASN A 705 64.78 -3.33 4.56
N SER A 706 66.08 -3.63 4.53
CA SER A 706 67.09 -3.05 5.43
C SER A 706 67.38 -1.56 5.17
N LEU A 707 67.01 -1.03 4.00
CA LEU A 707 67.26 0.37 3.65
C LEU A 707 66.30 1.33 4.39
N PRO A 708 66.74 2.54 4.77
CA PRO A 708 65.86 3.58 5.30
C PRO A 708 64.67 3.89 4.36
N GLN A 709 63.48 4.09 4.93
CA GLN A 709 62.23 4.25 4.17
C GLN A 709 62.27 5.33 3.08
N TRP A 710 62.99 6.44 3.28
CA TRP A 710 63.14 7.48 2.25
C TRP A 710 63.87 6.97 1.00
N LYS A 711 64.88 6.11 1.18
CA LYS A 711 65.65 5.49 0.11
C LYS A 711 64.83 4.42 -0.61
N GLN A 712 64.05 3.62 0.13
CA GLN A 712 63.06 2.70 -0.44
C GLN A 712 62.04 3.43 -1.34
N LYS A 713 61.51 4.57 -0.88
CA LYS A 713 60.59 5.41 -1.67
C LYS A 713 61.26 6.02 -2.90
N THR A 714 62.52 6.43 -2.81
CA THR A 714 63.26 6.96 -3.97
C THR A 714 63.42 5.89 -5.06
N ILE A 715 63.93 4.71 -4.69
CA ILE A 715 64.18 3.61 -5.64
C ILE A 715 62.86 3.12 -6.29
N LYS A 716 61.77 2.98 -5.52
CA LYS A 716 60.45 2.64 -6.09
C LYS A 716 59.94 3.68 -7.10
N LYS A 717 60.26 4.95 -6.90
CA LYS A 717 59.89 6.04 -7.83
C LYS A 717 60.75 6.06 -9.09
N GLU A 718 62.05 5.79 -8.97
CA GLU A 718 62.96 5.60 -10.12
C GLU A 718 62.55 4.40 -11.00
N LYS A 719 61.91 3.38 -10.40
CA LYS A 719 61.39 2.19 -11.09
C LYS A 719 59.92 2.32 -11.53
N GLY A 720 59.28 3.48 -11.36
CA GLY A 720 57.91 3.74 -11.83
C GLY A 720 56.78 3.02 -11.06
N LEU A 721 57.02 2.62 -9.81
CA LEU A 721 56.11 1.82 -8.99
C LEU A 721 55.38 2.67 -7.92
N PHE A 722 54.67 3.72 -8.37
CA PHE A 722 53.83 4.62 -7.58
C PHE A 722 52.64 5.15 -8.39
#